data_AF-A0A7C3CC51-F1
#
_entry.id   AF-A0A7C3CC51-F1
#
_cell.length_a   1.000
_cell.length_b   1.000
_cell.length_c   1.000
_cell.angle_alpha   90.00
_cell.angle_beta   90.00
_cell.angle_gamma   90.00
#
_symmetry.space_group_name_H-M   'P 1'
#
loop_
_entity.id
_entity.type
_entity.pdbx_description
1 polymer ?
#
loop_
_entity_poly.entity_id
_entity_poly.type
_entity_poly.pdbx_seq_one_letter_code
_entity_poly.pdbx_strand_id
1 'polypeptide(L)'
;RSPGVFFDHDKGKKHSSGKVLHSARIIPYRGSWLDFEFDAKDILHARIDRKRKLPATTVLYALGMTKEEILEHYYESITYSRNKSKKGWNLPFAPEIYRGGKLVRDLIDAKTGETLVPAGRKLTKRGAKKLAEGGLKTLLILDEELAERYAAEDIVNVNTGEIYAEAGDELSLEIIEQINEAGITDISVLNIDHVNIGPFIRNTLAADKNDSRDGALVDIYRVMRPGEPPTPETAEALFNSLFFEADRYDLSAVGRVKMNMRMDLECDDTIRILRKEDLLAVVDTLVKLKDGIGQTDDIDNLGNRRVRSVGELMQNQYRIGLLRMERAIKERMTTVDIETVMPHDLINAKPAAAVVREFFGSSQLSQFMDQTNPLSEITHKRRLSALGPGGLTRERAGFEVRDVHPTHYGRICPIETPEGPNIGLINSLATHARINKYGFIESPYRRIVKGKLTDEVVYISAMEEARYKIAQANAEIDKNGKLAHEFITCRVNGDVTLVERDGVDFIDVSPKQLVSVAAALIPFLENDDANRALMGSNMMRQAVPLLKPEAPLVGTGMEAVVALDSGATVAAKRDGIIEQVDAKRIVIRASKEKDLTKSSVDIYNLLKFQRSNQSTCINQTPLVRVGDEVKAGDIIADGPSTDLGELAVGKNVLVAFMPWNGFNYEDSILISERIVRDDVYTSLHLEEFSVMARDTKLGPEDITRDIPNVGEEALRNLDEAGIVAVGAEVHAGDILVGKVTPKGESPMTPEEKLLRAIFGEKASDVRDTSL
;
A
#
# COMPACT_ATOMS: atom_id res chain seq x y z
N ARG A 1 -1.43 -4.02 -1.15
CA ARG A 1 -0.39 -4.92 -0.60
C ARG A 1 0.80 -4.92 -1.55
N SER A 2 2.03 -5.06 -1.05
CA SER A 2 3.20 -5.25 -1.94
C SER A 2 3.12 -6.61 -2.65
N PRO A 3 3.63 -6.73 -3.88
CA PRO A 3 3.88 -8.04 -4.47
C PRO A 3 4.87 -8.85 -3.63
N GLY A 4 4.85 -10.17 -3.76
CA GLY A 4 5.73 -11.11 -3.07
C GLY A 4 4.96 -12.24 -2.37
N VAL A 5 5.65 -12.96 -1.47
CA VAL A 5 5.07 -14.02 -0.64
C VAL A 5 4.59 -13.46 0.70
N PHE A 6 3.51 -14.04 1.22
CA PHE A 6 2.93 -13.74 2.54
C PHE A 6 2.57 -15.05 3.23
N PHE A 7 2.98 -15.21 4.48
CA PHE A 7 2.61 -16.33 5.33
C PHE A 7 1.63 -15.87 6.41
N ASP A 8 0.46 -16.48 6.48
CA ASP A 8 -0.62 -16.06 7.38
C ASP A 8 -1.24 -17.28 8.07
N HIS A 9 -1.95 -17.05 9.17
CA HIS A 9 -2.72 -18.08 9.85
C HIS A 9 -4.10 -17.57 10.23
N ASP A 10 -5.09 -18.46 10.23
CA ASP A 10 -6.49 -18.08 10.45
C ASP A 10 -6.85 -17.76 11.91
N LYS A 11 -5.85 -17.72 12.81
CA LYS A 11 -6.01 -17.57 14.27
C LYS A 11 -7.06 -18.55 14.87
N GLY A 12 -7.26 -19.72 14.24
CA GLY A 12 -8.23 -20.73 14.66
C GLY A 12 -9.70 -20.37 14.39
N LYS A 13 -9.98 -19.33 13.59
CA LYS A 13 -11.34 -18.86 13.33
C LYS A 13 -12.12 -19.71 12.33
N LYS A 14 -11.47 -20.42 11.40
CA LYS A 14 -12.19 -21.12 10.30
C LYS A 14 -12.72 -22.49 10.70
N HIS A 15 -12.09 -23.17 11.66
CA HIS A 15 -12.47 -24.53 12.03
C HIS A 15 -12.91 -24.61 13.49
N SER A 16 -13.99 -25.35 13.76
CA SER A 16 -14.60 -25.46 15.09
C SER A 16 -13.68 -26.07 16.16
N SER A 17 -12.67 -26.84 15.74
CA SER A 17 -11.65 -27.37 16.65
C SER A 17 -10.68 -26.32 17.20
N GLY A 18 -10.74 -25.07 16.71
CA GLY A 18 -9.78 -24.02 17.05
C GLY A 18 -8.36 -24.25 16.51
N LYS A 19 -8.18 -25.28 15.66
CA LYS A 19 -6.88 -25.60 15.06
C LYS A 19 -6.46 -24.48 14.11
N VAL A 20 -5.24 -23.98 14.33
CA VAL A 20 -4.65 -22.93 13.50
C VAL A 20 -4.28 -23.51 12.14
N LEU A 21 -4.79 -22.88 11.09
CA LEU A 21 -4.53 -23.22 9.70
C LEU A 21 -3.57 -22.18 9.10
N HIS A 22 -2.38 -22.63 8.72
CA HIS A 22 -1.38 -21.81 8.06
C HIS A 22 -1.63 -21.78 6.55
N SER A 23 -1.30 -20.65 5.92
CA SER A 23 -1.36 -20.47 4.48
C SER A 23 -0.21 -19.60 4.00
N ALA A 24 0.25 -19.85 2.78
CA ALA A 24 1.17 -18.99 2.05
C ALA A 24 0.47 -18.45 0.81
N ARG A 25 0.66 -17.19 0.48
CA ARG A 25 0.07 -16.55 -0.70
C ARG A 25 1.13 -15.79 -1.47
N ILE A 26 1.28 -16.13 -2.74
CA ILE A 26 2.15 -15.44 -3.69
C ILE A 26 1.30 -14.46 -4.50
N ILE A 27 1.56 -13.17 -4.29
CA ILE A 27 0.88 -12.07 -4.97
C ILE A 27 1.82 -11.49 -6.01
N PRO A 28 1.59 -11.70 -7.31
CA PRO A 28 2.38 -11.01 -8.32
C PRO A 28 1.98 -9.54 -8.44
N TYR A 29 2.86 -8.76 -9.07
CA TYR A 29 2.48 -7.44 -9.55
C TYR A 29 1.47 -7.56 -10.71
N ARG A 30 1.68 -8.56 -11.56
CA ARG A 30 0.79 -8.95 -12.65
C ARG A 30 0.89 -10.45 -12.90
N GLY A 31 -0.25 -11.11 -13.08
CA GLY A 31 -0.31 -12.55 -13.33
C GLY A 31 -1.27 -13.24 -12.37
N SER A 32 -1.28 -14.57 -12.41
CA SER A 32 -2.16 -15.39 -11.59
C SER A 32 -1.67 -15.49 -10.14
N TRP A 33 -2.60 -15.53 -9.20
CA TRP A 33 -2.27 -15.71 -7.78
C TRP A 33 -2.08 -17.19 -7.49
N LEU A 34 -1.11 -17.51 -6.63
CA LEU A 34 -0.88 -18.87 -6.16
C LEU A 34 -0.95 -18.89 -4.63
N ASP A 35 -1.93 -19.63 -4.10
CA ASP A 35 -2.16 -19.80 -2.68
C ASP A 35 -1.86 -21.25 -2.28
N PHE A 36 -1.13 -21.45 -1.20
CA PHE A 36 -0.95 -22.73 -0.51
C PHE A 36 -1.63 -22.65 0.85
N GLU A 37 -2.47 -23.61 1.20
CA GLU A 37 -3.18 -23.61 2.48
C GLU A 37 -3.34 -25.00 3.07
N PHE A 38 -3.14 -25.11 4.38
CA PHE A 38 -3.45 -26.32 5.12
C PHE A 38 -4.95 -26.46 5.36
N ASP A 39 -5.45 -27.69 5.31
CA ASP A 39 -6.78 -28.03 5.79
C ASP A 39 -6.75 -28.57 7.24
N ALA A 40 -7.94 -28.88 7.78
CA ALA A 40 -8.06 -29.41 9.14
C ALA A 40 -7.39 -30.78 9.34
N LYS A 41 -7.21 -31.55 8.25
CA LYS A 41 -6.56 -32.86 8.21
C LYS A 41 -5.04 -32.75 7.99
N ASP A 42 -4.49 -31.53 8.02
CA ASP A 42 -3.09 -31.23 7.71
C ASP A 42 -2.64 -31.65 6.30
N ILE A 43 -3.58 -31.70 5.35
CA ILE A 43 -3.27 -31.86 3.92
C ILE A 43 -3.00 -30.46 3.35
N LEU A 44 -1.90 -30.34 2.62
CA LEU A 44 -1.51 -29.09 1.97
C LEU A 44 -2.16 -28.98 0.59
N HIS A 45 -2.94 -27.93 0.38
CA HIS A 45 -3.60 -27.66 -0.90
C HIS A 45 -3.01 -26.45 -1.59
N ALA A 46 -2.93 -26.48 -2.92
CA ALA A 46 -2.68 -25.33 -3.78
C ALA A 46 -3.97 -24.83 -4.43
N ARG A 47 -4.06 -23.52 -4.66
CA ARG A 47 -5.13 -22.84 -5.40
C ARG A 47 -4.54 -21.80 -6.33
N ILE A 48 -4.91 -21.89 -7.61
CA ILE A 48 -4.56 -20.91 -8.63
C ILE A 48 -5.76 -19.98 -8.83
N ASP A 49 -5.56 -18.66 -8.75
CA ASP A 49 -6.60 -17.63 -8.91
C ASP A 49 -7.87 -17.86 -8.06
N ARG A 50 -7.68 -18.41 -6.84
CA ARG A 50 -8.77 -18.75 -5.90
C ARG A 50 -9.80 -19.74 -6.46
N LYS A 51 -9.42 -20.55 -7.45
CA LYS A 51 -10.25 -21.63 -7.99
C LYS A 51 -10.24 -22.86 -7.06
N ARG A 52 -10.70 -24.00 -7.57
CA ARG A 52 -10.79 -25.28 -6.85
C ARG A 52 -9.44 -25.66 -6.24
N LYS A 53 -9.49 -26.27 -5.05
CA LYS A 53 -8.32 -26.85 -4.37
C LYS A 53 -7.75 -28.02 -5.18
N LEU A 54 -6.43 -28.02 -5.32
CA LEU A 54 -5.63 -29.17 -5.75
C LEU A 54 -4.67 -29.54 -4.61
N PRO A 55 -4.25 -30.79 -4.46
CA PRO A 55 -3.10 -31.12 -3.61
C PRO A 55 -1.88 -30.27 -4.03
N ALA A 56 -1.10 -29.79 -3.07
CA ALA A 56 0.09 -28.98 -3.39
C ALA A 56 1.15 -29.77 -4.17
N THR A 57 1.20 -31.08 -3.96
CA THR A 57 2.04 -32.03 -4.69
C THR A 57 1.73 -32.07 -6.19
N THR A 58 0.49 -31.79 -6.60
CA THR A 58 0.13 -31.68 -8.02
C THR A 58 0.92 -30.55 -8.70
N VAL A 59 1.17 -29.44 -8.00
CA VAL A 59 2.02 -28.36 -8.53
C VAL A 59 3.48 -28.82 -8.60
N LEU A 60 3.96 -29.59 -7.63
CA LEU A 60 5.33 -30.12 -7.62
C LEU A 60 5.57 -31.14 -8.76
N TYR A 61 4.61 -32.02 -9.02
CA TYR A 61 4.63 -32.92 -10.18
C TYR A 61 4.64 -32.13 -11.50
N ALA A 62 3.85 -31.05 -11.61
CA ALA A 62 3.85 -30.18 -12.79
C ALA A 62 5.20 -29.49 -13.05
N LEU A 63 5.99 -29.22 -11.98
CA LEU A 63 7.38 -28.74 -12.06
C LEU A 63 8.39 -29.82 -12.48
N GLY A 64 7.91 -31.04 -12.73
CA GLY A 64 8.71 -32.18 -13.18
C GLY A 64 9.47 -32.88 -12.06
N MET A 65 9.02 -32.79 -10.81
CA MET A 65 9.58 -33.60 -9.73
C MET A 65 8.91 -34.97 -9.64
N THR A 66 9.68 -35.99 -9.30
CA THR A 66 9.16 -37.34 -8.98
C THR A 66 8.75 -37.43 -7.51
N LYS A 67 8.04 -38.51 -7.13
CA LYS A 67 7.64 -38.79 -5.74
C LYS A 67 8.84 -38.81 -4.81
N GLU A 68 9.92 -39.48 -5.21
CA GLU A 68 11.19 -39.58 -4.49
C GLU A 68 11.86 -38.20 -4.34
N GLU A 69 12.02 -37.44 -5.42
CA GLU A 69 12.62 -36.09 -5.38
C GLU A 69 11.84 -35.14 -4.46
N ILE A 70 10.51 -35.25 -4.43
CA ILE A 70 9.67 -34.46 -3.51
C ILE A 70 9.98 -34.85 -2.06
N LEU A 71 10.02 -36.15 -1.74
CA LEU A 71 10.27 -36.61 -0.39
C LEU A 71 11.69 -36.29 0.09
N GLU A 72 12.69 -36.50 -0.75
CA GLU A 72 14.10 -36.16 -0.48
C GLU A 72 14.29 -34.66 -0.21
N HIS A 73 13.53 -33.81 -0.90
CA HIS A 73 13.65 -32.36 -0.71
C HIS A 73 13.10 -31.88 0.64
N TYR A 74 11.99 -32.45 1.12
CA TYR A 74 11.32 -31.97 2.35
C TYR A 74 11.66 -32.75 3.60
N TYR A 75 12.22 -33.96 3.48
CA TYR A 75 12.56 -34.82 4.61
C TYR A 75 13.99 -35.32 4.48
N GLU A 76 14.71 -35.34 5.61
CA GLU A 76 15.96 -36.08 5.69
C GLU A 76 15.68 -37.59 5.67
N SER A 77 16.43 -38.34 4.88
CA SER A 77 16.40 -39.80 4.88
C SER A 77 17.41 -40.35 5.90
N ILE A 78 17.01 -41.38 6.64
CA ILE A 78 17.88 -42.13 7.53
C ILE A 78 18.01 -43.55 6.98
N THR A 79 19.24 -43.98 6.75
CA THR A 79 19.52 -45.35 6.32
C THR A 79 19.54 -46.30 7.52
N TYR A 80 18.72 -47.35 7.45
CA TYR A 80 18.68 -48.44 8.41
C TYR A 80 19.38 -49.66 7.81
N SER A 81 20.39 -50.18 8.49
CA SER A 81 21.13 -51.38 8.03
C SER A 81 20.73 -52.62 8.82
N ARG A 82 20.39 -53.71 8.14
CA ARG A 82 19.93 -54.96 8.75
C ARG A 82 21.03 -55.61 9.58
N ASN A 83 20.69 -55.95 10.82
CA ASN A 83 21.57 -56.68 11.73
C ASN A 83 21.18 -58.18 11.74
N LYS A 84 21.85 -58.97 10.87
CA LYS A 84 21.60 -60.41 10.71
C LYS A 84 21.79 -61.21 12.01
N SER A 85 22.61 -60.73 12.94
CA SER A 85 22.92 -61.43 14.19
C SER A 85 21.87 -61.25 15.29
N LYS A 86 21.11 -60.15 15.30
CA LYS A 86 20.19 -59.78 16.38
C LYS A 86 18.73 -59.61 15.95
N LYS A 87 18.37 -60.00 14.71
CA LYS A 87 17.01 -59.88 14.13
C LYS A 87 16.40 -58.48 14.33
N GLY A 88 17.16 -57.45 13.95
CA GLY A 88 16.73 -56.05 14.04
C GLY A 88 17.48 -55.17 13.04
N TRP A 89 17.26 -53.86 13.11
CA TRP A 89 17.84 -52.84 12.25
C TRP A 89 18.77 -51.92 13.02
N ASN A 90 19.89 -51.54 12.42
CA ASN A 90 20.82 -50.58 12.98
C ASN A 90 20.43 -49.17 12.53
N LEU A 91 20.08 -48.31 13.49
CA LEU A 91 19.80 -46.88 13.29
C LEU A 91 21.02 -46.03 13.70
N PRO A 92 21.51 -45.10 12.87
CA PRO A 92 22.52 -44.13 13.31
C PRO A 92 22.07 -43.29 14.51
N PHE A 93 22.89 -43.20 15.56
CA PHE A 93 22.56 -42.44 16.76
C PHE A 93 22.81 -40.94 16.56
N ALA A 94 21.75 -40.14 16.52
CA ALA A 94 21.80 -38.68 16.46
C ALA A 94 21.42 -38.06 17.82
N PRO A 95 22.38 -37.51 18.58
CA PRO A 95 22.12 -36.99 19.93
C PRO A 95 21.21 -35.76 19.97
N GLU A 96 21.10 -35.03 18.84
CA GLU A 96 20.41 -33.75 18.75
C GLU A 96 18.88 -33.86 18.80
N ILE A 97 18.36 -35.04 18.45
CA ILE A 97 16.94 -35.38 18.42
C ILE A 97 16.37 -35.51 19.85
N TYR A 98 17.21 -35.92 20.81
CA TYR A 98 16.78 -36.18 22.19
C TYR A 98 16.82 -34.90 23.05
N ARG A 99 15.71 -34.15 23.05
CA ARG A 99 15.56 -32.86 23.76
C ARG A 99 14.81 -32.94 25.10
N GLY A 100 14.87 -34.08 25.78
CA GLY A 100 14.20 -34.24 27.09
C GLY A 100 12.78 -34.79 27.01
N GLY A 101 12.41 -35.50 25.95
CA GLY A 101 11.20 -36.34 25.94
C GLY A 101 11.37 -37.56 26.86
N LYS A 102 10.25 -38.12 27.33
CA LYS A 102 10.25 -39.50 27.85
C LYS A 102 10.46 -40.42 26.66
N LEU A 103 11.38 -41.37 26.78
CA LEU A 103 11.55 -42.39 25.77
C LEU A 103 10.29 -43.25 25.72
N VAL A 104 9.75 -43.47 24.53
CA VAL A 104 8.59 -44.37 24.33
C VAL A 104 9.03 -45.83 24.45
N ARG A 105 10.26 -46.14 24.04
CA ARG A 105 10.85 -47.48 24.01
C ARG A 105 12.29 -47.48 24.54
N ASP A 106 12.84 -48.66 24.74
CA ASP A 106 14.20 -48.87 25.25
C ASP A 106 15.27 -48.44 24.24
N LEU A 107 16.32 -47.76 24.68
CA LEU A 107 17.49 -47.47 23.85
C LEU A 107 18.51 -48.60 23.97
N ILE A 108 18.67 -49.40 22.90
CA ILE A 108 19.55 -50.57 22.86
C ILE A 108 20.76 -50.25 21.96
N ASP A 109 21.98 -50.53 22.44
CA ASP A 109 23.18 -50.42 21.60
C ASP A 109 23.24 -51.57 20.58
N ALA A 110 23.37 -51.25 19.29
CA ALA A 110 23.49 -52.25 18.23
C ALA A 110 24.72 -53.17 18.39
N LYS A 111 25.84 -52.66 18.91
CA LYS A 111 27.07 -53.43 19.12
C LYS A 111 26.94 -54.39 20.29
N THR A 112 26.63 -53.88 21.48
CA THR A 112 26.61 -54.71 22.71
C THR A 112 25.29 -55.45 22.90
N GLY A 113 24.17 -54.89 22.42
CA GLY A 113 22.81 -55.41 22.67
C GLY A 113 22.31 -55.08 24.07
N GLU A 114 23.02 -54.23 24.82
CA GLU A 114 22.63 -53.80 26.16
C GLU A 114 21.65 -52.61 26.10
N THR A 115 20.65 -52.63 26.98
CA THR A 115 19.72 -51.52 27.17
C THR A 115 20.42 -50.37 27.92
N LEU A 116 20.73 -49.30 27.21
CA LEU A 116 21.40 -48.12 27.75
C LEU A 116 20.45 -47.25 28.58
N VAL A 117 19.22 -47.07 28.10
CA VAL A 117 18.19 -46.30 28.80
C VAL A 117 16.83 -46.99 28.61
N PRO A 118 16.15 -47.37 29.69
CA PRO A 118 14.82 -47.99 29.58
C PRO A 118 13.74 -46.97 29.19
N ALA A 119 12.67 -47.48 28.59
CA ALA A 119 11.46 -46.77 28.24
C ALA A 119 10.89 -46.01 29.47
N GLY A 120 10.26 -44.87 29.23
CA GLY A 120 9.68 -44.00 30.24
C GLY A 120 10.68 -43.07 30.95
N ARG A 121 12.00 -43.29 30.84
CA ARG A 121 13.01 -42.34 31.34
C ARG A 121 13.16 -41.13 30.42
N LYS A 122 13.38 -39.97 31.03
CA LYS A 122 13.60 -38.70 30.32
C LYS A 122 15.06 -38.62 29.87
N LEU A 123 15.31 -38.60 28.56
CA LEU A 123 16.66 -38.44 28.02
C LEU A 123 16.93 -36.96 27.72
N THR A 124 17.74 -36.32 28.56
CA THR A 124 18.15 -34.91 28.36
C THR A 124 19.26 -34.78 27.33
N LYS A 125 19.39 -33.61 26.70
CA LYS A 125 20.46 -33.30 25.72
C LYS A 125 21.86 -33.60 26.26
N ARG A 126 22.10 -33.36 27.55
CA ARG A 126 23.37 -33.70 28.23
C ARG A 126 23.57 -35.20 28.37
N GLY A 127 22.51 -35.96 28.63
CA GLY A 127 22.54 -37.42 28.68
C GLY A 127 22.82 -38.03 27.30
N ALA A 128 22.16 -37.55 26.25
CA ALA A 128 22.38 -38.01 24.88
C ALA A 128 23.82 -37.72 24.39
N LYS A 129 24.36 -36.54 24.70
CA LYS A 129 25.78 -36.21 24.40
C LYS A 129 26.76 -37.14 25.11
N LYS A 130 26.52 -37.46 26.39
CA LYS A 130 27.36 -38.41 27.13
C LYS A 130 27.34 -39.81 26.51
N LEU A 131 26.20 -40.26 25.98
CA LEU A 131 26.10 -41.55 25.30
C LEU A 131 26.89 -41.55 23.98
N ALA A 132 26.86 -40.46 23.22
CA ALA A 132 27.68 -40.31 22.02
C ALA A 132 29.18 -40.23 22.32
N GLU A 133 29.58 -39.44 23.34
CA GLU A 133 30.96 -39.38 23.84
C GLU A 133 31.44 -40.74 24.37
N GLY A 134 30.52 -41.54 24.92
CA GLY A 134 30.74 -42.93 25.35
C GLY A 134 30.91 -43.94 24.20
N GLY A 135 30.88 -43.50 22.93
CA GLY A 135 31.14 -44.32 21.77
C GLY A 135 29.91 -44.95 21.10
N LEU A 136 28.69 -44.58 21.52
CA LEU A 136 27.46 -45.02 20.88
C LEU A 136 27.32 -44.40 19.49
N LYS A 137 27.34 -45.26 18.46
CA LYS A 137 27.19 -44.84 17.05
C LYS A 137 25.90 -45.31 16.41
N THR A 138 25.38 -46.47 16.84
CA THR A 138 24.24 -47.12 16.21
C THR A 138 23.35 -47.76 17.28
N LEU A 139 22.05 -47.56 17.15
CA LEU A 139 20.99 -48.16 17.98
C LEU A 139 20.41 -49.40 17.29
N LEU A 140 19.96 -50.38 18.06
CA LEU A 140 19.18 -51.51 17.55
C LEU A 140 17.70 -51.18 17.65
N ILE A 141 16.99 -51.31 16.54
CA ILE A 141 15.54 -51.12 16.39
C ILE A 141 14.91 -52.44 15.95
N LEU A 142 13.75 -52.78 16.50
CA LEU A 142 13.03 -54.01 16.16
C LEU A 142 12.11 -53.82 14.95
N ASP A 143 11.71 -54.92 14.31
CA ASP A 143 10.86 -54.90 13.12
C ASP A 143 9.48 -54.23 13.40
N GLU A 144 8.93 -54.40 14.60
CA GLU A 144 7.71 -53.70 15.06
C GLU A 144 7.86 -52.18 15.14
N GLU A 145 9.07 -51.69 15.40
CA GLU A 145 9.32 -50.25 15.54
C GLU A 145 9.54 -49.57 14.19
N LEU A 146 10.02 -50.34 13.22
CA LEU A 146 10.11 -49.92 11.83
C LEU A 146 8.72 -49.87 11.18
N ALA A 147 7.74 -50.63 11.71
CA ALA A 147 6.43 -50.79 11.12
C ALA A 147 5.57 -49.51 11.04
N GLU A 148 5.90 -48.50 11.84
CA GLU A 148 5.22 -47.20 11.93
C GLU A 148 5.94 -46.11 11.11
N ARG A 149 6.93 -46.49 10.29
CA ARG A 149 7.78 -45.58 9.52
C ARG A 149 7.47 -45.64 8.03
N TYR A 150 7.94 -44.62 7.31
CA TYR A 150 7.67 -44.46 5.89
C TYR A 150 8.93 -44.68 5.05
N ALA A 151 8.82 -45.40 3.94
CA ALA A 151 9.89 -45.57 2.97
C ALA A 151 10.27 -44.21 2.35
N ALA A 152 11.57 -43.95 2.18
CA ALA A 152 12.05 -42.72 1.54
C ALA A 152 12.17 -42.85 0.01
N GLU A 153 12.51 -44.04 -0.47
CA GLU A 153 12.75 -44.39 -1.87
C GLU A 153 11.96 -45.66 -2.21
N ASP A 154 11.79 -45.96 -3.50
CA ASP A 154 11.17 -47.21 -3.95
C ASP A 154 12.05 -48.41 -3.55
N ILE A 155 11.49 -49.33 -2.74
CA ILE A 155 12.18 -50.53 -2.30
C ILE A 155 11.94 -51.63 -3.34
N VAL A 156 12.92 -51.79 -4.23
CA VAL A 156 12.85 -52.73 -5.35
C VAL A 156 13.78 -53.93 -5.18
N ASN A 157 13.33 -55.10 -5.62
CA ASN A 157 14.20 -56.24 -5.80
C ASN A 157 14.97 -56.09 -7.12
N VAL A 158 16.28 -55.85 -7.03
CA VAL A 158 17.14 -55.67 -8.22
C VAL A 158 17.15 -56.91 -9.13
N ASN A 159 16.87 -58.11 -8.60
CA ASN A 159 16.91 -59.35 -9.37
C ASN A 159 15.58 -59.69 -10.08
N THR A 160 14.44 -59.36 -9.47
CA THR A 160 13.10 -59.69 -10.03
C THR A 160 12.37 -58.49 -10.62
N GLY A 161 12.80 -57.26 -10.29
CA GLY A 161 12.13 -56.01 -10.67
C GLY A 161 10.82 -55.76 -9.92
N GLU A 162 10.52 -56.55 -8.88
CA GLU A 162 9.33 -56.39 -8.05
C GLU A 162 9.51 -55.23 -7.06
N ILE A 163 8.49 -54.37 -6.94
CA ILE A 163 8.46 -53.23 -6.02
C ILE A 163 7.76 -53.68 -4.74
N TYR A 164 8.47 -53.69 -3.61
CA TYR A 164 7.91 -54.09 -2.31
C TYR A 164 7.22 -52.95 -1.57
N ALA A 165 7.73 -51.73 -1.72
CA ALA A 165 7.13 -50.52 -1.20
C ALA A 165 7.51 -49.35 -2.11
N GLU A 166 6.57 -48.46 -2.40
CA GLU A 166 6.89 -47.21 -3.07
C GLU A 166 7.36 -46.15 -2.06
N ALA A 167 8.06 -45.14 -2.54
CA ALA A 167 8.47 -43.99 -1.75
C ALA A 167 7.25 -43.33 -1.07
N GLY A 168 7.30 -43.16 0.25
CA GLY A 168 6.22 -42.61 1.06
C GLY A 168 5.19 -43.62 1.59
N ASP A 169 5.28 -44.89 1.20
CA ASP A 169 4.43 -45.94 1.76
C ASP A 169 4.80 -46.25 3.21
N GLU A 170 3.81 -46.67 3.98
CA GLU A 170 4.01 -47.13 5.36
C GLU A 170 4.58 -48.55 5.34
N LEU A 171 5.68 -48.77 6.06
CA LEU A 171 6.38 -50.05 6.10
C LEU A 171 5.61 -51.04 6.96
N SER A 172 4.48 -51.58 6.50
CA SER A 172 3.72 -52.57 7.28
C SER A 172 4.59 -53.78 7.65
N LEU A 173 4.19 -54.52 8.70
CA LEU A 173 4.90 -55.76 9.10
C LEU A 173 5.01 -56.76 7.94
N GLU A 174 3.98 -56.83 7.08
CA GLU A 174 3.96 -57.68 5.89
C GLU A 174 5.04 -57.28 4.88
N ILE A 175 5.19 -55.97 4.63
CA ILE A 175 6.23 -55.42 3.75
C ILE A 175 7.62 -55.69 4.34
N ILE A 176 7.80 -55.53 5.65
CA ILE A 176 9.08 -55.79 6.33
C ILE A 176 9.47 -57.28 6.23
N GLU A 177 8.50 -58.20 6.34
CA GLU A 177 8.73 -59.63 6.12
C GLU A 177 9.18 -59.91 4.68
N GLN A 178 8.52 -59.32 3.68
CA GLN A 178 8.92 -59.44 2.28
C GLN A 178 10.33 -58.89 2.00
N ILE A 179 10.66 -57.72 2.56
CA ILE A 179 12.00 -57.11 2.47
C ILE A 179 13.06 -58.02 3.09
N ASN A 180 12.74 -58.64 4.23
CA ASN A 180 13.61 -59.59 4.91
C ASN A 180 13.82 -60.87 4.09
N GLU A 181 12.78 -61.42 3.47
CA GLU A 181 12.85 -62.59 2.58
C GLU A 181 13.66 -62.29 1.31
N ALA A 182 13.50 -61.09 0.76
CA ALA A 182 14.27 -60.60 -0.39
C ALA A 182 15.75 -60.36 -0.07
N GLY A 183 16.14 -60.35 1.21
CA GLY A 183 17.53 -60.21 1.65
C GLY A 183 18.10 -58.79 1.53
N ILE A 184 17.24 -57.77 1.47
CA ILE A 184 17.65 -56.35 1.40
C ILE A 184 18.32 -55.95 2.71
N THR A 185 19.54 -55.38 2.62
CA THR A 185 20.35 -55.05 3.80
C THR A 185 20.21 -53.63 4.27
N ASP A 186 19.88 -52.69 3.39
CA ASP A 186 19.85 -51.27 3.71
C ASP A 186 18.54 -50.69 3.17
N ILE A 187 17.82 -49.95 4.02
CA ILE A 187 16.58 -49.27 3.65
C ILE A 187 16.66 -47.80 4.06
N SER A 188 16.21 -46.91 3.18
CA SER A 188 16.10 -45.48 3.46
C SER A 188 14.70 -45.18 3.99
N VAL A 189 14.63 -44.54 5.17
CA VAL A 189 13.37 -44.24 5.87
C VAL A 189 13.28 -42.74 6.13
N LEU A 190 12.09 -42.16 5.98
CA LEU A 190 11.87 -40.73 6.22
C LEU A 190 11.99 -40.38 7.72
N ASN A 191 12.76 -39.34 8.04
CA ASN A 191 12.94 -38.83 9.40
C ASN A 191 11.72 -38.03 9.91
N ILE A 192 10.59 -38.71 10.09
CA ILE A 192 9.34 -38.11 10.59
C ILE A 192 9.13 -38.56 12.03
N ASP A 193 9.08 -37.64 12.98
CA ASP A 193 8.93 -37.94 14.41
C ASP A 193 7.55 -37.58 14.99
N HIS A 194 6.66 -37.00 14.19
CA HIS A 194 5.32 -36.49 14.56
C HIS A 194 5.30 -35.44 15.69
N VAL A 195 6.47 -34.97 16.14
CA VAL A 195 6.61 -34.03 17.25
C VAL A 195 7.30 -32.74 16.78
N ASN A 196 8.46 -32.86 16.15
CA ASN A 196 9.19 -31.73 15.57
C ASN A 196 9.01 -31.66 14.04
N ILE A 197 8.82 -32.81 13.38
CA ILE A 197 8.66 -32.93 11.93
C ILE A 197 7.38 -33.73 11.67
N GLY A 198 6.36 -33.06 11.12
CA GLY A 198 5.10 -33.69 10.74
C GLY A 198 5.10 -34.34 9.33
N PRO A 199 4.32 -35.41 9.09
CA PRO A 199 4.19 -36.08 7.79
C PRO A 199 3.32 -35.29 6.77
N PHE A 200 3.45 -33.96 6.69
CA PHE A 200 2.51 -33.12 5.96
C PHE A 200 2.55 -33.33 4.44
N ILE A 201 3.74 -33.26 3.85
CA ILE A 201 3.93 -33.49 2.41
C ILE A 201 3.64 -34.95 2.04
N ARG A 202 4.02 -35.92 2.89
CA ARG A 202 3.74 -37.34 2.68
C ARG A 202 2.23 -37.61 2.65
N ASN A 203 1.49 -37.07 3.61
CA ASN A 203 0.03 -37.22 3.66
C ASN A 203 -0.64 -36.52 2.48
N THR A 204 -0.04 -35.43 1.97
CA THR A 204 -0.50 -34.75 0.77
C THR A 204 -0.26 -35.60 -0.48
N LEU A 205 0.90 -36.25 -0.61
CA LEU A 205 1.19 -37.20 -1.69
C LEU A 205 0.19 -38.37 -1.68
N ALA A 206 -0.09 -38.95 -0.51
CA ALA A 206 -1.06 -40.05 -0.38
C ALA A 206 -2.51 -39.64 -0.70
N ALA A 207 -2.83 -38.34 -0.61
CA ALA A 207 -4.13 -37.80 -0.97
C ALA A 207 -4.20 -37.33 -2.44
N ASP A 208 -3.05 -37.18 -3.10
CA ASP A 208 -2.97 -36.84 -4.52
C ASP A 208 -3.32 -38.05 -5.38
N LYS A 209 -3.95 -37.80 -6.52
CA LYS A 209 -4.31 -38.84 -7.50
C LYS A 209 -3.36 -38.86 -8.70
N ASN A 210 -2.42 -37.91 -8.74
CA ASN A 210 -1.47 -37.74 -9.82
C ASN A 210 -0.14 -38.37 -9.44
N ASP A 211 0.37 -39.22 -10.33
CA ASP A 211 1.66 -39.92 -10.16
C ASP A 211 2.69 -39.50 -11.23
N SER A 212 2.29 -38.61 -12.14
CA SER A 212 3.13 -38.14 -13.25
C SER A 212 2.91 -36.66 -13.55
N ARG A 213 3.92 -36.05 -14.19
CA ARG A 213 3.87 -34.65 -14.64
C ARG A 213 2.69 -34.38 -15.57
N ASP A 214 2.43 -35.28 -16.52
CA ASP A 214 1.37 -35.10 -17.50
C ASP A 214 -0.03 -35.13 -16.86
N GLY A 215 -0.25 -36.07 -15.92
CA GLY A 215 -1.48 -36.13 -15.13
C GLY A 215 -1.72 -34.83 -14.35
N ALA A 216 -0.69 -34.34 -13.67
CA ALA A 216 -0.74 -33.10 -12.91
C ALA A 216 -1.04 -31.86 -13.78
N LEU A 217 -0.40 -31.74 -14.95
CA LEU A 217 -0.66 -30.67 -15.91
C LEU A 217 -2.11 -30.70 -16.42
N VAL A 218 -2.61 -31.90 -16.74
CA VAL A 218 -3.99 -32.12 -17.19
C VAL A 218 -5.00 -31.70 -16.11
N ASP A 219 -4.76 -32.05 -14.84
CA ASP A 219 -5.63 -31.67 -13.74
C ASP A 219 -5.61 -30.17 -13.47
N ILE A 220 -4.45 -29.52 -13.54
CA ILE A 220 -4.34 -28.05 -13.48
C ILE A 220 -5.12 -27.42 -14.63
N TYR A 221 -5.00 -27.95 -15.86
CA TYR A 221 -5.75 -27.46 -17.02
C TYR A 221 -7.26 -27.55 -16.81
N ARG A 222 -7.76 -28.69 -16.31
CA ARG A 222 -9.19 -28.89 -16.02
C ARG A 222 -9.74 -27.90 -14.99
N VAL A 223 -8.94 -27.56 -13.98
CA VAL A 223 -9.32 -26.54 -12.99
C VAL A 223 -9.35 -25.14 -13.61
N MET A 224 -8.39 -24.84 -14.48
CA MET A 224 -8.30 -23.51 -15.09
C MET A 224 -9.33 -23.29 -16.19
N ARG A 225 -9.62 -24.31 -17.00
CA ARG A 225 -10.57 -24.30 -18.11
C ARG A 225 -11.52 -25.50 -18.02
N PRO A 226 -12.56 -25.42 -17.18
CA PRO A 226 -13.52 -26.50 -17.03
C PRO A 226 -14.31 -26.68 -18.34
N GLY A 227 -14.29 -27.90 -18.89
CA GLY A 227 -15.06 -28.29 -20.06
C GLY A 227 -14.30 -28.33 -21.38
N GLU A 228 -13.07 -27.80 -21.45
CA GLU A 228 -12.19 -27.99 -22.60
C GLU A 228 -11.41 -29.31 -22.48
N PRO A 229 -11.31 -30.13 -23.54
CA PRO A 229 -10.51 -31.36 -23.50
C PRO A 229 -9.02 -31.01 -23.36
N PRO A 230 -8.34 -31.50 -22.31
CA PRO A 230 -6.92 -31.22 -22.11
C PRO A 230 -6.06 -32.09 -23.04
N THR A 231 -5.05 -31.48 -23.65
CA THR A 231 -3.93 -32.21 -24.28
C THR A 231 -2.65 -31.90 -23.51
N PRO A 232 -1.65 -32.81 -23.45
CA PRO A 232 -0.42 -32.55 -22.71
C PRO A 232 0.27 -31.25 -23.14
N GLU A 233 0.34 -30.98 -24.44
CA GLU A 233 0.95 -29.78 -25.02
C GLU A 233 0.20 -28.50 -24.61
N THR A 234 -1.13 -28.48 -24.68
CA THR A 234 -1.92 -27.30 -24.28
C THR A 234 -1.90 -27.08 -22.77
N ALA A 235 -1.79 -28.15 -21.98
CA ALA A 235 -1.66 -28.09 -20.54
C ALA A 235 -0.30 -27.54 -20.12
N GLU A 236 0.79 -27.99 -20.75
CA GLU A 236 2.14 -27.47 -20.51
C GLU A 236 2.24 -25.99 -20.91
N ALA A 237 1.75 -25.62 -22.09
CA ALA A 237 1.74 -24.24 -22.54
C ALA A 237 0.95 -23.34 -21.57
N LEU A 238 -0.20 -23.81 -21.07
CA LEU A 238 -0.99 -23.07 -20.09
C LEU A 238 -0.19 -22.89 -18.79
N PHE A 239 0.40 -23.96 -18.24
CA PHE A 239 1.16 -23.89 -16.99
C PHE A 239 2.37 -22.95 -17.11
N ASN A 240 3.12 -23.02 -18.21
CA ASN A 240 4.21 -22.10 -18.52
C ASN A 240 3.74 -20.64 -18.57
N SER A 241 2.61 -20.40 -19.26
CA SER A 241 2.02 -19.07 -19.39
C SER A 241 1.53 -18.47 -18.07
N LEU A 242 1.24 -19.30 -17.05
CA LEU A 242 0.73 -18.83 -15.76
C LEU A 242 1.81 -18.24 -14.86
N PHE A 243 3.01 -18.82 -14.84
CA PHE A 243 4.03 -18.47 -13.84
C PHE A 243 5.43 -18.17 -14.40
N PHE A 244 5.74 -18.68 -15.61
CA PHE A 244 7.10 -18.71 -16.15
C PHE A 244 7.30 -17.79 -17.38
N GLU A 245 6.21 -17.27 -17.99
CA GLU A 245 6.29 -16.29 -19.07
C GLU A 245 6.30 -14.85 -18.56
N ALA A 246 7.36 -14.08 -18.87
CA ALA A 246 7.50 -12.68 -18.47
C ALA A 246 6.39 -11.76 -19.04
N ASP A 247 5.81 -12.11 -20.18
CA ASP A 247 4.72 -11.37 -20.80
C ASP A 247 3.40 -11.50 -20.07
N ARG A 248 3.21 -12.51 -19.23
CA ARG A 248 1.98 -12.74 -18.46
C ARG A 248 2.19 -12.61 -16.96
N TYR A 249 3.35 -13.00 -16.47
CA TYR A 249 3.71 -13.00 -15.06
C TYR A 249 4.84 -12.02 -14.76
N ASP A 250 4.67 -11.23 -13.70
CA ASP A 250 5.66 -10.27 -13.24
C ASP A 250 5.50 -10.06 -11.72
N LEU A 251 6.51 -10.42 -10.94
CA LEU A 251 6.59 -10.11 -9.50
C LEU A 251 6.92 -8.64 -9.23
N SER A 252 7.41 -7.90 -10.22
CA SER A 252 8.17 -6.66 -10.10
C SER A 252 9.46 -6.84 -9.28
N ALA A 253 10.41 -5.91 -9.42
CA ALA A 253 11.62 -5.90 -8.60
C ALA A 253 11.30 -5.91 -7.10
N VAL A 254 10.23 -5.21 -6.70
CA VAL A 254 9.75 -5.16 -5.30
C VAL A 254 9.34 -6.54 -4.80
N GLY A 255 8.56 -7.28 -5.60
CA GLY A 255 8.10 -8.61 -5.20
C GLY A 255 9.23 -9.61 -5.10
N ARG A 256 10.21 -9.51 -6.01
CA ARG A 256 11.43 -10.33 -6.00
C ARG A 256 12.27 -10.05 -4.76
N VAL A 257 12.63 -8.79 -4.49
CA VAL A 257 13.41 -8.41 -3.30
C VAL A 257 12.72 -8.87 -2.02
N LYS A 258 11.40 -8.64 -1.91
CA LYS A 258 10.65 -9.05 -0.73
C LYS A 258 10.66 -10.57 -0.53
N MET A 259 10.45 -11.31 -1.61
CA MET A 259 10.44 -12.77 -1.56
C MET A 259 11.81 -13.33 -1.18
N ASN A 260 12.87 -12.77 -1.77
CA ASN A 260 14.25 -13.12 -1.46
C ASN A 260 14.60 -12.83 0.00
N MET A 261 14.27 -11.64 0.52
CA MET A 261 14.52 -11.28 1.91
C MET A 261 13.74 -12.14 2.91
N ARG A 262 12.51 -12.56 2.57
CA ARG A 262 11.66 -13.34 3.48
C ARG A 262 12.07 -14.80 3.59
N MET A 263 12.59 -15.37 2.50
CA MET A 263 12.99 -16.78 2.40
C MET A 263 14.51 -16.99 2.32
N ASP A 264 15.28 -15.91 2.48
CA ASP A 264 16.74 -15.89 2.41
C ASP A 264 17.30 -16.48 1.10
N LEU A 265 16.68 -16.09 -0.04
CA LEU A 265 17.06 -16.56 -1.37
C LEU A 265 18.05 -15.60 -2.03
N GLU A 266 19.11 -16.15 -2.63
CA GLU A 266 20.03 -15.39 -3.48
C GLU A 266 19.51 -15.37 -4.93
N CYS A 267 18.95 -14.23 -5.34
CA CYS A 267 18.47 -14.02 -6.70
C CYS A 267 18.49 -12.53 -7.05
N ASP A 268 18.84 -12.21 -8.30
CA ASP A 268 18.85 -10.85 -8.81
C ASP A 268 17.42 -10.27 -8.87
N ASP A 269 17.26 -8.97 -8.58
CA ASP A 269 15.98 -8.26 -8.62
C ASP A 269 15.44 -8.07 -10.06
N THR A 270 16.28 -8.34 -11.06
CA THR A 270 15.93 -8.37 -12.48
C THR A 270 15.08 -9.58 -12.88
N ILE A 271 15.17 -10.71 -12.15
CA ILE A 271 14.40 -11.92 -12.45
C ILE A 271 13.00 -11.81 -11.83
N ARG A 272 11.98 -11.61 -12.67
CA ARG A 272 10.61 -11.29 -12.21
C ARG A 272 9.58 -12.40 -12.38
N ILE A 273 9.92 -13.49 -13.05
CA ILE A 273 9.09 -14.71 -13.14
C ILE A 273 9.30 -15.57 -11.89
N LEU A 274 8.41 -16.53 -11.62
CA LEU A 274 8.66 -17.53 -10.58
C LEU A 274 9.65 -18.59 -11.07
N ARG A 275 10.48 -19.11 -10.15
CA ARG A 275 11.38 -20.24 -10.39
C ARG A 275 10.90 -21.46 -9.63
N LYS A 276 11.36 -22.65 -10.03
CA LYS A 276 11.14 -23.90 -9.29
C LYS A 276 11.58 -23.77 -7.83
N GLU A 277 12.80 -23.25 -7.61
CA GLU A 277 13.38 -22.97 -6.29
C GLU A 277 12.48 -22.08 -5.41
N ASP A 278 11.86 -21.06 -6.02
CA ASP A 278 11.00 -20.13 -5.29
C ASP A 278 9.76 -20.84 -4.74
N LEU A 279 9.14 -21.71 -5.55
CA LEU A 279 7.95 -22.46 -5.13
C LEU A 279 8.26 -23.49 -4.05
N LEU A 280 9.41 -24.16 -4.16
CA LEU A 280 9.89 -25.10 -3.16
C LEU A 280 10.15 -24.40 -1.83
N ALA A 281 10.85 -23.25 -1.84
CA ALA A 281 11.11 -22.47 -0.64
C ALA A 281 9.83 -21.97 0.04
N VAL A 282 8.78 -21.63 -0.74
CA VAL A 282 7.47 -21.23 -0.20
C VAL A 282 6.81 -22.39 0.56
N VAL A 283 6.79 -23.59 -0.04
CA VAL A 283 6.22 -24.77 0.59
C VAL A 283 7.03 -25.18 1.82
N ASP A 284 8.36 -25.17 1.73
CA ASP A 284 9.27 -25.46 2.84
C ASP A 284 9.06 -24.50 4.03
N THR A 285 9.00 -23.19 3.78
CA THR A 285 8.73 -22.20 4.83
C THR A 285 7.36 -22.42 5.46
N LEU A 286 6.34 -22.77 4.66
CA LEU A 286 4.99 -23.03 5.16
C LEU A 286 4.93 -24.30 6.04
N VAL A 287 5.67 -25.35 5.67
CA VAL A 287 5.82 -26.57 6.46
C VAL A 287 6.54 -26.28 7.77
N LYS A 288 7.67 -25.55 7.74
CA LYS A 288 8.41 -25.13 8.94
C LYS A 288 7.55 -24.30 9.90
N LEU A 289 6.71 -23.40 9.38
CA LEU A 289 5.76 -22.64 10.20
C LEU A 289 4.75 -23.55 10.92
N LYS A 290 4.33 -24.63 10.26
CA LYS A 290 3.43 -25.62 10.84
C LYS A 290 4.11 -26.46 11.92
N ASP A 291 5.40 -26.75 11.76
CA ASP A 291 6.26 -27.37 12.79
C ASP A 291 6.60 -26.40 13.95
N GLY A 292 6.13 -25.15 13.90
CA GLY A 292 6.34 -24.13 14.94
C GLY A 292 7.68 -23.40 14.82
N ILE A 293 8.38 -23.53 13.70
CA ILE A 293 9.65 -22.86 13.41
C ILE A 293 9.37 -21.62 12.56
N GLY A 294 9.60 -20.44 13.14
CA GLY A 294 9.43 -19.15 12.48
C GLY A 294 8.19 -18.38 12.96
N GLN A 295 7.90 -17.26 12.29
CA GLN A 295 6.74 -16.41 12.59
C GLN A 295 5.94 -16.12 11.33
N THR A 296 4.62 -15.97 11.50
CA THR A 296 3.72 -15.54 10.43
C THR A 296 3.88 -14.05 10.17
N ASP A 297 3.59 -13.63 8.95
CA ASP A 297 3.69 -12.24 8.54
C ASP A 297 2.46 -11.45 9.00
N ASP A 298 2.70 -10.27 9.58
CA ASP A 298 1.64 -9.30 9.82
C ASP A 298 1.35 -8.51 8.53
N ILE A 299 0.15 -8.69 7.98
CA ILE A 299 -0.32 -8.02 6.75
C ILE A 299 -0.33 -6.49 6.90
N ASP A 300 -0.50 -5.99 8.11
CA ASP A 300 -0.70 -4.58 8.40
C ASP A 300 0.61 -3.82 8.60
N ASN A 301 1.71 -4.56 8.79
CA ASN A 301 3.05 -4.01 8.80
C ASN A 301 3.36 -3.24 7.50
N LEU A 302 3.93 -2.03 7.60
CA LEU A 302 4.35 -1.23 6.45
C LEU A 302 5.45 -1.88 5.59
N GLY A 303 6.15 -2.91 6.05
CA GLY A 303 6.99 -3.76 5.18
C GLY A 303 6.18 -4.59 4.17
N ASN A 304 4.90 -4.80 4.45
CA ASN A 304 3.96 -5.58 3.64
C ASN A 304 2.99 -4.71 2.82
N ARG A 305 3.04 -3.39 3.02
CA ARG A 305 2.26 -2.38 2.31
C ARG A 305 3.20 -1.46 1.54
N ARG A 306 2.81 -1.06 0.33
CA ARG A 306 3.59 -0.11 -0.47
C ARG A 306 2.70 1.00 -0.98
N VAL A 307 3.27 2.18 -1.12
CA VAL A 307 2.64 3.32 -1.76
C VAL A 307 2.89 3.23 -3.26
N ARG A 308 1.83 3.38 -4.06
CA ARG A 308 1.94 3.50 -5.51
C ARG A 308 1.90 4.98 -5.86
N SER A 309 2.89 5.45 -6.59
CA SER A 309 2.90 6.83 -7.08
C SER A 309 1.98 6.99 -8.30
N VAL A 310 1.64 8.24 -8.62
CA VAL A 310 0.86 8.57 -9.83
C VAL A 310 1.55 8.03 -11.08
N GLY A 311 2.89 8.13 -11.16
CA GLY A 311 3.68 7.63 -12.27
C GLY A 311 3.55 6.12 -12.47
N GLU A 312 3.59 5.33 -11.39
CA GLU A 312 3.42 3.87 -11.46
C GLU A 312 2.01 3.48 -11.92
N LEU A 313 0.98 4.12 -11.36
CA LEU A 313 -0.41 3.86 -11.73
C LEU A 313 -0.67 4.22 -13.20
N MET A 314 -0.16 5.37 -13.65
CA MET A 314 -0.27 5.82 -15.03
C MET A 314 0.50 4.90 -15.98
N GLN A 315 1.70 4.44 -15.61
CA GLN A 315 2.49 3.50 -16.41
C GLN A 315 1.71 2.20 -16.66
N ASN A 316 1.03 1.66 -15.65
CA ASN A 316 0.21 0.46 -15.80
C ASN A 316 -0.94 0.66 -16.78
N GLN A 317 -1.67 1.76 -16.64
CA GLN A 317 -2.80 2.07 -17.52
C GLN A 317 -2.29 2.31 -18.95
N TYR A 318 -1.24 3.10 -19.11
CA TYR A 318 -0.63 3.35 -20.41
C TYR A 318 -0.17 2.07 -21.10
N ARG A 319 0.42 1.13 -20.34
CA ARG A 319 0.80 -0.19 -20.86
C ARG A 319 -0.40 -1.01 -21.34
N ILE A 320 -1.54 -0.95 -20.67
CA ILE A 320 -2.79 -1.60 -21.17
C ILE A 320 -3.20 -0.97 -22.51
N GLY A 321 -3.08 0.35 -22.64
CA GLY A 321 -3.28 1.07 -23.90
C GLY A 321 -2.34 0.57 -25.00
N LEU A 322 -1.06 0.38 -24.69
CA LEU A 322 -0.06 -0.17 -25.63
C LEU A 322 -0.35 -1.61 -26.02
N LEU A 323 -0.74 -2.49 -25.08
CA LEU A 323 -1.10 -3.88 -25.40
C LEU A 323 -2.32 -3.98 -26.33
N ARG A 324 -3.30 -3.08 -26.16
CA ARG A 324 -4.45 -2.98 -27.09
C ARG A 324 -3.99 -2.53 -28.47
N MET A 325 -3.09 -1.55 -28.52
CA MET A 325 -2.51 -1.05 -29.76
C MET A 325 -1.67 -2.13 -30.47
N GLU A 326 -0.84 -2.86 -29.74
CA GLU A 326 -0.01 -3.96 -30.25
C GLU A 326 -0.86 -5.05 -30.90
N ARG A 327 -1.97 -5.46 -30.26
CA ARG A 327 -2.90 -6.45 -30.84
C ARG A 327 -3.48 -5.97 -32.16
N ALA A 328 -3.96 -4.72 -32.20
CA ALA A 328 -4.52 -4.14 -33.42
C ALA A 328 -3.47 -3.99 -34.54
N ILE A 329 -2.22 -3.67 -34.17
CA ILE A 329 -1.10 -3.61 -35.12
C ILE A 329 -0.79 -5.01 -35.66
N LYS A 330 -0.66 -6.03 -34.79
CA LYS A 330 -0.39 -7.42 -35.19
C LYS A 330 -1.48 -7.96 -36.13
N GLU A 331 -2.74 -7.67 -35.84
CA GLU A 331 -3.88 -8.06 -36.68
C GLU A 331 -3.83 -7.37 -38.06
N ARG A 332 -3.59 -6.05 -38.08
CA ARG A 332 -3.43 -5.30 -39.34
C ARG A 332 -2.23 -5.76 -40.16
N MET A 333 -1.08 -6.00 -39.53
CA MET A 333 0.13 -6.49 -40.21
C MET A 333 -0.09 -7.85 -40.88
N THR A 334 -1.05 -8.66 -40.41
CA THR A 334 -1.38 -9.94 -41.03
C THR A 334 -2.22 -9.76 -42.30
N THR A 335 -2.99 -8.67 -42.38
CA THR A 335 -3.95 -8.44 -43.49
C THR A 335 -3.40 -7.55 -44.59
N VAL A 336 -2.48 -6.63 -44.26
CA VAL A 336 -2.03 -5.60 -45.21
C VAL A 336 -0.65 -5.93 -45.79
N ASP A 337 -0.46 -5.57 -47.06
CA ASP A 337 0.80 -5.78 -47.78
C ASP A 337 1.91 -4.83 -47.28
N ILE A 338 3.01 -5.43 -46.80
CA ILE A 338 4.09 -4.75 -46.09
C ILE A 338 4.80 -3.70 -46.97
N GLU A 339 4.80 -3.88 -48.30
CA GLU A 339 5.48 -2.96 -49.22
C GLU A 339 4.75 -1.61 -49.39
N THR A 340 3.45 -1.57 -49.11
CA THR A 340 2.61 -0.38 -49.40
C THR A 340 2.29 0.48 -48.18
N VAL A 341 2.56 -0.03 -46.97
CA VAL A 341 2.09 0.58 -45.72
C VAL A 341 3.20 1.31 -45.00
N MET A 342 2.92 2.53 -44.55
CA MET A 342 3.84 3.27 -43.68
C MET A 342 3.52 3.00 -42.20
N PRO A 343 4.51 3.03 -41.29
CA PRO A 343 4.28 2.73 -39.87
C PRO A 343 3.19 3.58 -39.19
N HIS A 344 2.99 4.82 -39.62
CA HIS A 344 1.95 5.68 -39.04
C HIS A 344 0.52 5.24 -39.40
N ASP A 345 0.34 4.49 -40.49
CA ASP A 345 -0.98 3.93 -40.89
C ASP A 345 -1.41 2.77 -39.97
N LEU A 346 -0.44 2.09 -39.37
CA LEU A 346 -0.67 1.00 -38.42
C LEU A 346 -0.97 1.52 -37.01
N ILE A 347 -0.46 2.70 -36.66
CA ILE A 347 -0.53 3.26 -35.30
C ILE A 347 -1.79 4.10 -35.12
N ASN A 348 -2.72 3.61 -34.31
CA ASN A 348 -3.86 4.39 -33.84
C ASN A 348 -3.63 4.86 -32.39
N ALA A 349 -3.55 6.18 -32.17
CA ALA A 349 -3.34 6.75 -30.84
C ALA A 349 -4.60 6.74 -29.95
N LYS A 350 -5.81 6.57 -30.52
CA LYS A 350 -7.07 6.66 -29.76
C LYS A 350 -7.13 5.70 -28.56
N PRO A 351 -6.75 4.41 -28.66
CA PRO A 351 -6.78 3.49 -27.53
C PRO A 351 -5.88 3.92 -26.36
N ALA A 352 -4.68 4.42 -26.65
CA ALA A 352 -3.76 4.90 -25.61
C ALA A 352 -4.27 6.20 -24.96
N ALA A 353 -4.71 7.17 -25.78
CA ALA A 353 -5.26 8.42 -25.28
C ALA A 353 -6.54 8.24 -24.46
N ALA A 354 -7.41 7.31 -24.85
CA ALA A 354 -8.64 6.99 -24.13
C ALA A 354 -8.34 6.47 -22.71
N VAL A 355 -7.36 5.57 -22.56
CA VAL A 355 -6.98 5.03 -21.25
C VAL A 355 -6.40 6.10 -20.34
N VAL A 356 -5.61 7.04 -20.89
CA VAL A 356 -5.09 8.18 -20.10
C VAL A 356 -6.22 9.10 -19.63
N ARG A 357 -7.18 9.42 -20.51
CA ARG A 357 -8.33 10.25 -20.14
C ARG A 357 -9.22 9.56 -19.10
N GLU A 358 -9.44 8.26 -19.25
CA GLU A 358 -10.19 7.46 -18.27
C GLU A 358 -9.49 7.49 -16.90
N PHE A 359 -8.17 7.31 -16.87
CA PHE A 359 -7.41 7.37 -15.61
C PHE A 359 -7.55 8.73 -14.89
N PHE A 360 -7.40 9.86 -15.58
CA PHE A 360 -7.52 11.17 -14.94
C PHE A 360 -8.96 11.64 -14.72
N GLY A 361 -9.92 11.16 -15.53
CA GLY A 361 -11.31 11.60 -15.49
C GLY A 361 -12.21 10.80 -14.55
N SER A 362 -12.03 9.48 -14.44
CA SER A 362 -12.96 8.60 -13.70
C SER A 362 -12.32 7.82 -12.55
N SER A 363 -10.99 7.86 -12.39
CA SER A 363 -10.33 7.18 -11.28
C SER A 363 -10.73 7.78 -9.94
N GLN A 364 -11.04 6.93 -8.96
CA GLN A 364 -11.32 7.33 -7.58
C GLN A 364 -10.15 8.08 -6.90
N LEU A 365 -8.93 7.90 -7.41
CA LEU A 365 -7.72 8.55 -6.91
C LEU A 365 -7.47 9.92 -7.58
N SER A 366 -8.12 10.19 -8.71
CA SER A 366 -8.08 11.49 -9.38
C SER A 366 -9.21 12.34 -8.81
N GLN A 367 -8.93 13.08 -7.73
CA GLN A 367 -9.92 13.88 -7.02
C GLN A 367 -9.67 15.36 -7.28
N PHE A 368 -10.73 16.16 -7.21
CA PHE A 368 -10.58 17.62 -7.18
C PHE A 368 -9.74 18.01 -5.97
N MET A 369 -8.76 18.88 -6.19
CA MET A 369 -7.89 19.32 -5.11
C MET A 369 -8.69 20.16 -4.11
N ASP A 370 -8.68 19.73 -2.84
CA ASP A 370 -9.05 20.56 -1.69
C ASP A 370 -8.16 21.81 -1.65
N GLN A 371 -8.73 22.96 -2.07
CA GLN A 371 -8.08 24.27 -2.17
C GLN A 371 -8.75 25.30 -1.25
N THR A 372 -9.33 24.84 -0.13
CA THR A 372 -9.93 25.75 0.85
C THR A 372 -8.88 26.72 1.39
N ASN A 373 -7.72 26.21 1.81
CA ASN A 373 -6.57 26.97 2.29
C ASN A 373 -5.25 26.24 1.96
N PRO A 374 -4.07 26.89 2.12
CA PRO A 374 -2.78 26.29 1.76
C PRO A 374 -2.45 24.98 2.50
N LEU A 375 -2.89 24.84 3.76
CA LEU A 375 -2.70 23.62 4.54
C LEU A 375 -3.50 22.45 3.97
N SER A 376 -4.75 22.71 3.57
CA SER A 376 -5.63 21.72 2.94
C SER A 376 -5.01 21.18 1.64
N GLU A 377 -4.40 22.07 0.85
CA GLU A 377 -3.74 21.70 -0.40
C GLU A 377 -2.52 20.78 -0.16
N ILE A 378 -1.61 21.15 0.75
CA ILE A 378 -0.43 20.32 1.05
C ILE A 378 -0.84 18.97 1.62
N THR A 379 -1.75 18.97 2.60
CA THR A 379 -2.17 17.74 3.26
C THR A 379 -2.88 16.80 2.29
N HIS A 380 -3.65 17.33 1.34
CA HIS A 380 -4.28 16.53 0.29
C HIS A 380 -3.25 15.90 -0.65
N LYS A 381 -2.22 16.65 -1.08
CA LYS A 381 -1.13 16.11 -1.92
C LYS A 381 -0.31 15.01 -1.21
N ARG A 382 -0.22 15.05 0.12
CA ARG A 382 0.50 14.08 0.96
C ARG A 382 -0.39 12.95 1.51
N ARG A 383 -1.64 12.86 1.06
CA ARG A 383 -2.64 11.88 1.52
C ARG A 383 -2.34 10.49 0.97
N LEU A 384 -2.39 9.49 1.84
CA LEU A 384 -2.30 8.07 1.51
C LEU A 384 -3.70 7.45 1.58
N SER A 385 -4.06 6.66 0.56
CA SER A 385 -5.35 5.97 0.50
C SER A 385 -5.16 4.46 0.35
N ALA A 386 -5.81 3.68 1.21
CA ALA A 386 -5.94 2.23 1.07
C ALA A 386 -7.05 1.84 0.07
N LEU A 387 -7.89 2.81 -0.33
CA LEU A 387 -8.97 2.65 -1.30
C LEU A 387 -8.47 2.80 -2.75
N GLY A 388 -9.19 2.20 -3.69
CA GLY A 388 -8.92 2.32 -5.13
C GLY A 388 -8.51 1.00 -5.80
N PRO A 389 -8.10 1.04 -7.08
CA PRO A 389 -7.80 -0.16 -7.85
C PRO A 389 -6.61 -0.94 -7.28
N GLY A 390 -6.84 -2.19 -6.90
CA GLY A 390 -5.86 -3.06 -6.23
C GLY A 390 -5.71 -2.81 -4.73
N GLY A 391 -6.49 -1.89 -4.17
CA GLY A 391 -6.64 -1.64 -2.74
C GLY A 391 -7.82 -2.39 -2.12
N LEU A 392 -8.27 -1.89 -0.97
CA LEU A 392 -9.44 -2.40 -0.26
C LEU A 392 -10.69 -1.60 -0.64
N THR A 393 -11.86 -2.22 -0.50
CA THR A 393 -13.13 -1.51 -0.47
C THR A 393 -13.55 -1.25 0.98
N ARG A 394 -14.37 -0.21 1.21
CA ARG A 394 -14.82 0.17 2.55
C ARG A 394 -15.46 -0.99 3.32
N GLU A 395 -16.28 -1.79 2.64
CA GLU A 395 -17.01 -2.93 3.19
C GLU A 395 -16.10 -4.13 3.53
N ARG A 396 -14.99 -4.30 2.79
CA ARG A 396 -14.03 -5.40 3.02
C ARG A 396 -12.96 -5.04 4.04
N ALA A 397 -12.85 -3.77 4.41
CA ALA A 397 -11.85 -3.31 5.37
C ALA A 397 -12.34 -3.61 6.81
N GLY A 398 -11.78 -4.66 7.40
CA GLY A 398 -11.99 -5.00 8.80
C GLY A 398 -11.31 -4.02 9.76
N PHE A 399 -11.45 -4.29 11.06
CA PHE A 399 -10.87 -3.48 12.14
C PHE A 399 -9.34 -3.45 12.09
N GLU A 400 -8.69 -4.61 11.88
CA GLU A 400 -7.21 -4.75 11.89
C GLU A 400 -6.51 -3.75 10.95
N VAL A 401 -7.05 -3.55 9.74
CA VAL A 401 -6.45 -2.65 8.74
C VAL A 401 -6.59 -1.17 9.10
N ARG A 402 -7.61 -0.81 9.88
CA ARG A 402 -7.92 0.57 10.27
C ARG A 402 -7.16 1.00 11.52
N ASP A 403 -6.63 0.04 12.28
CA ASP A 403 -5.93 0.29 13.52
C ASP A 403 -4.53 0.89 13.28
N VAL A 404 -3.97 1.49 14.32
CA VAL A 404 -2.63 2.08 14.28
C VAL A 404 -1.60 0.98 14.56
N HIS A 405 -0.78 0.67 13.57
CA HIS A 405 0.29 -0.32 13.70
C HIS A 405 1.60 0.34 14.17
N PRO A 406 2.43 -0.29 15.03
CA PRO A 406 3.68 0.30 15.51
C PRO A 406 4.64 0.78 14.42
N THR A 407 4.66 0.11 13.26
CA THR A 407 5.51 0.52 12.12
C THR A 407 5.06 1.82 11.43
N HIS A 408 3.88 2.35 11.77
CA HIS A 408 3.45 3.69 11.33
C HIS A 408 4.35 4.80 11.90
N TYR A 409 5.05 4.54 13.00
CA TYR A 409 5.91 5.52 13.65
C TYR A 409 6.88 6.19 12.67
N GLY A 410 6.84 7.52 12.62
CA GLY A 410 7.72 8.32 11.76
C GLY A 410 7.42 8.21 10.26
N ARG A 411 6.36 7.49 9.86
CA ARG A 411 6.01 7.18 8.46
C ARG A 411 4.62 7.67 8.10
N ILE A 412 3.63 7.28 8.89
CA ILE A 412 2.22 7.65 8.74
C ILE A 412 1.78 8.31 10.04
N CYS A 413 1.12 9.45 9.94
CA CYS A 413 0.62 10.13 11.12
C CYS A 413 -0.50 9.32 11.78
N PRO A 414 -0.43 9.05 13.09
CA PRO A 414 -1.49 8.33 13.81
C PRO A 414 -2.71 9.21 14.13
N ILE A 415 -2.61 10.53 13.99
CA ILE A 415 -3.64 11.51 14.39
C ILE A 415 -4.48 11.95 13.17
N GLU A 416 -3.84 12.31 12.06
CA GLU A 416 -4.54 12.88 10.90
C GLU A 416 -5.18 11.79 10.02
N THR A 417 -6.45 11.51 10.29
CA THR A 417 -7.35 10.67 9.48
C THR A 417 -8.75 11.31 9.48
N PRO A 418 -9.54 11.19 8.39
CA PRO A 418 -10.94 11.60 8.41
C PRO A 418 -11.73 10.74 9.38
N GLU A 419 -12.71 11.36 10.03
CA GLU A 419 -13.69 10.69 10.88
C GLU A 419 -14.72 9.90 10.06
N GLY A 420 -15.43 8.99 10.72
CA GLY A 420 -16.52 8.23 10.12
C GLY A 420 -16.05 7.03 9.28
N PRO A 421 -16.74 6.71 8.15
CA PRO A 421 -16.53 5.43 7.46
C PRO A 421 -15.13 5.19 6.90
N ASN A 422 -14.33 6.25 6.73
CA ASN A 422 -12.99 6.21 6.15
C ASN A 422 -11.86 6.19 7.18
N ILE A 423 -12.17 6.17 8.48
CA ILE A 423 -11.15 6.16 9.54
C ILE A 423 -10.13 5.03 9.34
N GLY A 424 -8.85 5.38 9.39
CA GLY A 424 -7.71 4.46 9.19
C GLY A 424 -7.45 4.03 7.74
N LEU A 425 -8.38 4.30 6.81
CA LEU A 425 -8.23 3.97 5.39
C LEU A 425 -7.60 5.10 4.58
N ILE A 426 -7.72 6.33 5.09
CA ILE A 426 -7.10 7.53 4.55
C ILE A 426 -6.22 8.08 5.64
N ASN A 427 -4.92 8.13 5.40
CA ASN A 427 -3.96 8.63 6.38
C ASN A 427 -3.06 9.68 5.74
N SER A 428 -2.35 10.45 6.56
CA SER A 428 -1.41 11.48 6.10
C SER A 428 0.03 11.01 6.27
N LEU A 429 0.88 11.32 5.29
CA LEU A 429 2.32 11.05 5.39
C LEU A 429 2.93 11.89 6.53
N ALA A 430 3.76 11.27 7.37
CA ALA A 430 4.45 11.99 8.44
C ALA A 430 5.43 13.06 7.89
N THR A 431 5.85 14.00 8.73
CA THR A 431 6.57 15.21 8.31
C THR A 431 7.85 14.91 7.53
N HIS A 432 8.70 14.03 8.06
CA HIS A 432 10.01 13.70 7.45
C HIS A 432 10.04 12.39 6.65
N ALA A 433 8.90 11.70 6.54
CA ALA A 433 8.82 10.42 5.84
C ALA A 433 9.05 10.60 4.34
N ARG A 434 9.71 9.61 3.73
CA ARG A 434 9.97 9.56 2.29
C ARG A 434 9.56 8.21 1.72
N ILE A 435 9.29 8.19 0.42
CA ILE A 435 8.99 6.96 -0.31
C ILE A 435 10.25 6.57 -1.08
N ASN A 436 10.72 5.35 -0.87
CA ASN A 436 11.90 4.84 -1.55
C ASN A 436 11.60 4.39 -2.99
N LYS A 437 12.64 3.98 -3.73
CA LYS A 437 12.52 3.50 -5.12
C LYS A 437 11.54 2.33 -5.28
N TYR A 438 11.37 1.52 -4.22
CA TYR A 438 10.50 0.35 -4.21
C TYR A 438 9.06 0.65 -3.76
N GLY A 439 8.77 1.89 -3.35
CA GLY A 439 7.45 2.32 -2.88
C GLY A 439 7.20 2.07 -1.40
N PHE A 440 8.21 1.70 -0.61
CA PHE A 440 8.10 1.60 0.85
C PHE A 440 8.34 2.96 1.50
N ILE A 441 7.67 3.19 2.63
CA ILE A 441 7.84 4.43 3.40
C ILE A 441 9.03 4.26 4.36
N GLU A 442 9.93 5.21 4.33
CA GLU A 442 11.12 5.28 5.18
C GLU A 442 11.05 6.49 6.09
N SER A 443 11.61 6.34 7.29
CA SER A 443 11.77 7.43 8.25
C SER A 443 13.26 7.70 8.46
N PRO A 444 13.68 8.96 8.67
CA PRO A 444 15.08 9.26 8.93
C PRO A 444 15.45 9.04 10.40
N TYR A 445 16.64 8.49 10.62
CA TYR A 445 17.23 8.31 11.94
C TYR A 445 18.69 8.74 11.92
N ARG A 446 19.22 9.20 13.07
CA ARG A 446 20.63 9.51 13.24
C ARG A 446 21.38 8.30 13.77
N ARG A 447 22.54 8.01 13.19
CA ARG A 447 23.35 6.86 13.59
C ARG A 447 24.08 7.11 14.91
N ILE A 448 24.11 6.09 15.77
CA ILE A 448 24.90 6.06 17.00
C ILE A 448 26.00 5.01 16.85
N VAL A 449 27.23 5.40 17.17
CA VAL A 449 28.39 4.48 17.15
C VAL A 449 29.04 4.50 18.52
N LYS A 450 29.00 3.36 19.23
CA LYS A 450 29.56 3.19 20.59
C LYS A 450 29.06 4.26 21.58
N GLY A 451 27.74 4.49 21.59
CA GLY A 451 27.09 5.46 22.47
C GLY A 451 27.32 6.94 22.12
N LYS A 452 27.99 7.25 20.99
CA LYS A 452 28.17 8.61 20.48
C LYS A 452 27.25 8.87 19.28
N LEU A 453 26.51 9.96 19.36
CA LEU A 453 25.65 10.44 18.28
C LEU A 453 26.50 11.01 17.13
N THR A 454 26.15 10.63 15.90
CA THR A 454 26.74 11.17 14.67
C THR A 454 25.75 12.10 13.95
N ASP A 455 26.25 12.92 13.04
CA ASP A 455 25.42 13.76 12.16
C ASP A 455 24.96 13.03 10.89
N GLU A 456 25.31 11.75 10.73
CA GLU A 456 24.86 10.92 9.62
C GLU A 456 23.38 10.55 9.80
N VAL A 457 22.54 10.97 8.83
CA VAL A 457 21.11 10.64 8.77
C VAL A 457 20.89 9.51 7.77
N VAL A 458 20.32 8.41 8.23
CA VAL A 458 20.00 7.22 7.42
C VAL A 458 18.49 7.04 7.37
N TYR A 459 17.94 6.84 6.18
CA TYR A 459 16.53 6.51 5.99
C TYR A 459 16.36 4.99 6.12
N ILE A 460 15.46 4.57 7.01
CA ILE A 460 15.26 3.15 7.34
C ILE A 460 13.82 2.74 7.05
N SER A 461 13.66 1.63 6.35
CA SER A 461 12.34 1.04 6.05
C SER A 461 11.77 0.29 7.25
N ALA A 462 10.46 0.03 7.26
CA ALA A 462 9.82 -0.71 8.35
C ALA A 462 10.37 -2.15 8.51
N MET A 463 10.89 -2.75 7.44
CA MET A 463 11.48 -4.09 7.47
C MET A 463 12.86 -4.10 8.14
N GLU A 464 13.64 -3.05 7.93
CA GLU A 464 14.98 -2.90 8.49
C GLU A 464 14.94 -2.43 9.94
N GLU A 465 14.00 -1.56 10.30
CA GLU A 465 13.83 -1.04 11.66
C GLU A 465 13.72 -2.15 12.71
N ALA A 466 13.06 -3.26 12.39
CA ALA A 466 12.90 -4.39 13.29
C ALA A 466 14.23 -5.01 13.76
N ARG A 467 15.32 -4.84 12.99
CA ARG A 467 16.65 -5.39 13.32
C ARG A 467 17.47 -4.49 14.24
N TYR A 468 17.11 -3.21 14.33
CA TYR A 468 17.88 -2.20 15.05
C TYR A 468 17.22 -1.80 16.35
N LYS A 469 18.02 -1.26 17.28
CA LYS A 469 17.55 -0.70 18.54
C LYS A 469 17.54 0.82 18.45
N ILE A 470 16.35 1.41 18.45
CA ILE A 470 16.16 2.85 18.17
C ILE A 470 15.75 3.61 19.43
N ALA A 471 16.55 4.59 19.83
CA ALA A 471 16.25 5.50 20.93
C ALA A 471 15.25 6.60 20.53
N GLN A 472 14.49 7.08 21.51
CA GLN A 472 13.54 8.18 21.33
C GLN A 472 14.23 9.54 21.15
N ALA A 473 13.57 10.48 20.47
CA ALA A 473 14.09 11.82 20.19
C ALA A 473 14.39 12.66 21.45
N ASN A 474 13.75 12.35 22.58
CA ASN A 474 13.90 13.05 23.86
C ASN A 474 15.03 12.51 24.74
N ALA A 475 15.80 11.51 24.27
CA ALA A 475 16.92 10.99 25.02
C ALA A 475 17.98 12.08 25.26
N GLU A 476 18.39 12.27 26.51
CA GLU A 476 19.36 13.31 26.88
C GLU A 476 20.77 13.00 26.35
N ILE A 477 21.40 14.02 25.76
CA ILE A 477 22.72 13.94 25.16
C ILE A 477 23.66 14.90 25.90
N ASP A 478 24.80 14.38 26.34
CA ASP A 478 25.88 15.14 26.96
C ASP A 478 26.56 16.09 25.96
N LYS A 479 27.29 17.10 26.49
CA LYS A 479 28.09 18.06 25.70
C LYS A 479 29.09 17.41 24.74
N ASN A 480 29.50 16.16 25.00
CA ASN A 480 30.42 15.40 24.16
C ASN A 480 29.71 14.58 23.06
N GLY A 481 28.39 14.74 22.90
CA GLY A 481 27.57 14.00 21.94
C GLY A 481 27.33 12.54 22.34
N LYS A 482 27.45 12.20 23.63
CA LYS A 482 27.16 10.86 24.16
C LYS A 482 25.82 10.84 24.86
N LEU A 483 25.18 9.69 24.91
CA LEU A 483 23.94 9.51 25.66
C LEU A 483 24.23 9.60 27.16
N ALA A 484 23.47 10.44 27.88
CA ALA A 484 23.76 10.80 29.27
C ALA A 484 23.52 9.63 30.24
N HIS A 485 22.49 8.82 29.99
CA HIS A 485 22.11 7.70 30.85
C HIS A 485 22.74 6.37 30.41
N GLU A 486 22.94 5.47 31.37
CA GLU A 486 23.46 4.11 31.12
C GLU A 486 22.42 3.23 30.41
N PHE A 487 21.16 3.31 30.84
CA PHE A 487 20.02 2.64 30.22
C PHE A 487 19.13 3.66 29.52
N ILE A 488 18.79 3.35 28.28
CA ILE A 488 18.05 4.25 27.39
C ILE A 488 16.81 3.52 26.92
N THR A 489 15.69 4.23 26.94
CA THR A 489 14.43 3.73 26.42
C THR A 489 14.53 3.63 24.90
N CYS A 490 14.54 2.39 24.41
CA CYS A 490 14.64 2.08 22.98
C CYS A 490 13.44 1.25 22.54
N ARG A 491 13.12 1.36 21.26
CA ARG A 491 12.17 0.49 20.57
C ARG A 491 12.95 -0.61 19.87
N VAL A 492 12.55 -1.86 20.12
CA VAL A 492 13.16 -3.06 19.54
C VAL A 492 12.04 -3.95 19.04
N ASN A 493 11.96 -4.14 17.71
CA ASN A 493 10.90 -4.92 17.06
C ASN A 493 9.46 -4.55 17.48
N GLY A 494 9.22 -3.25 17.72
CA GLY A 494 7.91 -2.73 18.14
C GLY A 494 7.72 -2.61 19.65
N ASP A 495 8.50 -3.32 20.46
CA ASP A 495 8.41 -3.27 21.92
C ASP A 495 9.34 -2.20 22.52
N VAL A 496 8.88 -1.55 23.58
CA VAL A 496 9.65 -0.55 24.32
C VAL A 496 10.45 -1.27 25.42
N THR A 497 11.78 -1.21 25.34
CA THR A 497 12.69 -1.86 26.28
C THR A 497 13.83 -0.93 26.68
N LEU A 498 14.43 -1.18 27.84
CA LEU A 498 15.63 -0.47 28.29
C LEU A 498 16.87 -1.18 27.72
N VAL A 499 17.70 -0.44 26.99
CA VAL A 499 18.92 -0.95 26.37
C VAL A 499 20.11 -0.17 26.91
N GLU A 500 21.23 -0.87 27.11
CA GLU A 500 22.49 -0.22 27.48
C GLU A 500 22.95 0.74 26.37
N ARG A 501 23.48 1.90 26.76
CA ARG A 501 23.95 2.97 25.85
C ARG A 501 24.83 2.53 24.68
N ASP A 502 25.67 1.53 24.88
CA ASP A 502 26.63 1.08 23.87
C ASP A 502 25.97 0.12 22.85
N GLY A 503 24.79 -0.41 23.18
CA GLY A 503 23.98 -1.26 22.31
C GLY A 503 22.92 -0.52 21.49
N VAL A 504 22.83 0.81 21.60
CA VAL A 504 21.88 1.63 20.81
C VAL A 504 22.46 1.91 19.42
N ASP A 505 21.70 1.60 18.37
CA ASP A 505 22.16 1.74 16.98
C ASP A 505 21.78 3.10 16.37
N PHE A 506 20.57 3.58 16.67
CA PHE A 506 19.99 4.79 16.07
C PHE A 506 19.17 5.60 17.07
N ILE A 507 18.95 6.88 16.76
CA ILE A 507 18.02 7.77 17.47
C ILE A 507 17.15 8.52 16.47
N ASP A 508 15.92 8.81 16.86
CA ASP A 508 15.00 9.67 16.12
C ASP A 508 15.62 11.06 15.81
N VAL A 509 15.32 11.64 14.65
CA VAL A 509 15.88 12.95 14.24
C VAL A 509 15.20 14.11 14.96
N SER A 510 13.88 14.03 15.11
CA SER A 510 13.05 15.10 15.66
C SER A 510 11.78 14.52 16.28
N PRO A 511 11.28 15.08 17.40
CA PRO A 511 9.96 14.72 17.93
C PRO A 511 8.83 14.93 16.90
N LYS A 512 8.96 15.93 16.02
CA LYS A 512 7.97 16.24 14.96
C LYS A 512 7.90 15.17 13.86
N GLN A 513 8.84 14.24 13.81
CA GLN A 513 8.85 13.22 12.77
C GLN A 513 7.67 12.25 12.87
N LEU A 514 7.06 12.11 14.06
CA LEU A 514 5.94 11.21 14.33
C LEU A 514 4.63 11.66 13.67
N VAL A 515 4.43 12.97 13.55
CA VAL A 515 3.16 13.59 13.18
C VAL A 515 3.17 14.09 11.74
N SER A 516 1.98 14.33 11.18
CA SER A 516 1.83 14.97 9.86
C SER A 516 2.05 16.47 9.94
N VAL A 517 2.05 17.12 8.78
CA VAL A 517 2.15 18.57 8.65
C VAL A 517 1.04 19.30 9.41
N ALA A 518 -0.21 18.83 9.33
CA ALA A 518 -1.33 19.45 10.03
C ALA A 518 -1.23 19.30 11.54
N ALA A 519 -0.97 18.09 12.04
CA ALA A 519 -0.83 17.85 13.47
C ALA A 519 0.40 18.57 14.05
N ALA A 520 1.47 18.75 13.27
CA ALA A 520 2.66 19.50 13.69
C ALA A 520 2.42 21.02 13.87
N LEU A 521 1.31 21.56 13.37
CA LEU A 521 0.92 22.97 13.56
C LEU A 521 0.15 23.20 14.87
N ILE A 522 -0.29 22.14 15.56
CA ILE A 522 -1.04 22.27 16.82
C ILE A 522 -0.04 22.56 17.95
N PRO A 523 -0.08 23.74 18.59
CA PRO A 523 0.76 24.00 19.76
C PRO A 523 0.27 23.18 20.95
N PHE A 524 1.20 22.76 21.82
CA PHE A 524 0.88 21.98 23.02
C PHE A 524 0.17 20.64 22.76
N LEU A 525 0.39 20.04 21.58
CA LEU A 525 -0.20 18.76 21.17
C LEU A 525 -0.02 17.65 22.21
N GLU A 526 1.08 17.68 22.96
CA GLU A 526 1.37 16.74 24.06
C GLU A 526 0.38 16.79 25.23
N ASN A 527 -0.38 17.88 25.37
CA ASN A 527 -1.38 18.07 26.42
C ASN A 527 -2.81 17.76 25.95
N ASP A 528 -3.01 17.55 24.65
CA ASP A 528 -4.31 17.28 24.06
C ASP A 528 -4.59 15.77 23.93
N ASP A 529 -5.84 15.38 24.16
CA ASP A 529 -6.28 14.02 23.83
C ASP A 529 -6.20 13.76 22.32
N ALA A 530 -5.81 12.55 21.93
CA ALA A 530 -5.61 12.19 20.53
C ALA A 530 -6.86 12.40 19.66
N ASN A 531 -8.08 12.19 20.19
CA ASN A 531 -9.31 12.41 19.43
C ASN A 531 -9.55 13.90 19.17
N ARG A 532 -9.20 14.77 20.12
CA ARG A 532 -9.33 16.22 19.97
C ARG A 532 -8.28 16.78 19.03
N ALA A 533 -7.05 16.25 19.08
CA ALA A 533 -6.02 16.55 18.10
C ALA A 533 -6.44 16.12 16.67
N LEU A 534 -7.09 14.97 16.52
CA LEU A 534 -7.65 14.50 15.25
C LEU A 534 -8.70 15.49 14.72
N MET A 535 -9.68 15.85 15.55
CA MET A 535 -10.71 16.86 15.19
C MET A 535 -10.06 18.18 14.79
N GLY A 536 -9.12 18.69 15.60
CA GLY A 536 -8.43 19.95 15.35
C GLY A 536 -7.67 19.94 14.01
N SER A 537 -6.91 18.87 13.73
CA SER A 537 -6.21 18.71 12.46
C SER A 537 -7.15 18.69 11.25
N ASN A 538 -8.35 18.09 11.39
CA ASN A 538 -9.35 18.05 10.35
C ASN A 538 -10.03 19.41 10.15
N MET A 539 -10.38 20.11 11.23
CA MET A 539 -11.01 21.43 11.21
C MET A 539 -10.11 22.50 10.59
N MET A 540 -8.80 22.48 10.88
CA MET A 540 -7.85 23.43 10.29
C MET A 540 -7.83 23.38 8.75
N ARG A 541 -8.09 22.22 8.13
CA ARG A 541 -8.15 22.09 6.66
C ARG A 541 -9.41 22.69 6.04
N GLN A 542 -10.43 22.94 6.84
CA GLN A 542 -11.73 23.47 6.42
C GLN A 542 -11.86 24.98 6.64
N ALA A 543 -10.91 25.58 7.35
CA ALA A 543 -10.91 27.02 7.60
C ALA A 543 -10.76 27.81 6.29
N VAL A 544 -11.63 28.78 6.09
CA VAL A 544 -11.71 29.60 4.88
C VAL A 544 -10.80 30.83 5.02
N PRO A 545 -10.11 31.26 3.95
CA PRO A 545 -9.29 32.47 3.97
C PRO A 545 -10.10 33.72 4.32
N LEU A 546 -9.60 34.45 5.31
CA LEU A 546 -10.16 35.73 5.74
C LEU A 546 -9.65 36.87 4.85
N LEU A 547 -10.39 37.98 4.82
CA LEU A 547 -9.97 39.19 4.12
C LEU A 547 -8.65 39.74 4.67
N LYS A 548 -8.45 39.61 5.99
CA LYS A 548 -7.24 40.04 6.72
C LYS A 548 -6.82 38.92 7.68
N PRO A 549 -6.04 37.94 7.21
CA PRO A 549 -5.47 36.92 8.07
C PRO A 549 -4.44 37.53 9.02
N GLU A 550 -4.16 36.85 10.13
CA GLU A 550 -3.14 37.27 11.10
C GLU A 550 -2.33 36.05 11.53
N ALA A 551 -1.00 36.18 11.53
CA ALA A 551 -0.11 35.10 11.96
C ALA A 551 -0.45 34.65 13.40
N PRO A 552 -0.41 33.34 13.70
CA PRO A 552 -0.74 32.83 15.02
C PRO A 552 0.26 33.33 16.06
N LEU A 553 -0.23 33.92 17.16
CA LEU A 553 0.65 34.38 18.26
C LEU A 553 1.37 33.20 18.96
N VAL A 554 0.77 32.01 18.90
CA VAL A 554 1.31 30.77 19.46
C VAL A 554 1.39 29.74 18.34
N GLY A 555 2.55 29.67 17.69
CA GLY A 555 2.85 28.71 16.62
C GLY A 555 3.90 27.67 17.00
N THR A 556 4.22 26.76 16.08
CA THR A 556 5.22 25.71 16.29
C THR A 556 6.50 25.89 15.47
N GLY A 557 6.54 26.89 14.58
CA GLY A 557 7.59 27.14 13.60
C GLY A 557 7.45 26.32 12.31
N MET A 558 6.37 25.56 12.15
CA MET A 558 6.04 24.86 10.90
C MET A 558 5.33 25.77 9.89
N GLU A 559 4.76 26.88 10.35
CA GLU A 559 3.90 27.79 9.62
C GLU A 559 4.59 28.35 8.36
N ALA A 560 5.82 28.85 8.49
CA ALA A 560 6.60 29.36 7.37
C ALA A 560 6.93 28.27 6.33
N VAL A 561 7.23 27.05 6.78
CA VAL A 561 7.52 25.91 5.90
C VAL A 561 6.29 25.54 5.09
N VAL A 562 5.12 25.49 5.73
CA VAL A 562 3.84 25.18 5.06
C VAL A 562 3.44 26.28 4.08
N ALA A 563 3.59 27.55 4.47
CA ALA A 563 3.30 28.69 3.58
C ALA A 563 4.17 28.67 2.32
N LEU A 564 5.47 28.36 2.46
CA LEU A 564 6.40 28.26 1.34
C LEU A 564 6.12 27.04 0.45
N ASP A 565 6.08 25.84 1.03
CA ASP A 565 5.99 24.57 0.29
C ASP A 565 4.61 24.37 -0.37
N SER A 566 3.58 25.12 0.06
CA SER A 566 2.25 25.06 -0.54
C SER A 566 2.23 25.61 -1.96
N GLY A 567 3.13 26.55 -2.26
CA GLY A 567 3.09 27.37 -3.47
C GLY A 567 2.02 28.48 -3.43
N ALA A 568 1.34 28.70 -2.29
CA ALA A 568 0.40 29.80 -2.12
C ALA A 568 1.14 31.14 -2.06
N THR A 569 2.31 31.17 -1.40
CA THR A 569 3.22 32.31 -1.36
C THR A 569 4.15 32.33 -2.57
N VAL A 570 4.68 33.50 -2.90
CA VAL A 570 5.69 33.65 -3.96
C VAL A 570 7.05 33.87 -3.32
N ALA A 571 8.02 33.03 -3.66
CA ALA A 571 9.40 33.15 -3.18
C ALA A 571 10.35 33.63 -4.29
N ALA A 572 11.37 34.40 -3.90
CA ALA A 572 12.44 34.83 -4.78
C ALA A 572 13.29 33.63 -5.23
N LYS A 573 13.58 33.56 -6.53
CA LYS A 573 14.37 32.46 -7.12
C LYS A 573 15.87 32.71 -7.03
N ARG A 574 16.25 33.98 -7.08
CA ARG A 574 17.64 34.47 -7.12
C ARG A 574 17.81 35.61 -6.13
N ASP A 575 19.03 35.75 -5.63
CA ASP A 575 19.43 36.92 -4.85
C ASP A 575 19.32 38.18 -5.73
N GLY A 576 18.77 39.26 -5.18
CA GLY A 576 18.56 40.46 -5.97
C GLY A 576 18.03 41.64 -5.16
N ILE A 577 17.80 42.73 -5.88
CA ILE A 577 17.21 43.97 -5.34
C ILE A 577 15.85 44.17 -6.01
N ILE A 578 14.84 44.51 -5.22
CA ILE A 578 13.51 44.80 -5.73
C ILE A 578 13.53 46.13 -6.51
N GLU A 579 13.26 46.06 -7.81
CA GLU A 579 13.29 47.23 -8.70
C GLU A 579 11.91 47.86 -8.85
N GLN A 580 10.86 47.05 -8.96
CA GLN A 580 9.48 47.53 -9.07
C GLN A 580 8.53 46.61 -8.29
N VAL A 581 7.61 47.22 -7.55
CA VAL A 581 6.51 46.54 -6.87
C VAL A 581 5.19 47.13 -7.34
N ASP A 582 4.29 46.27 -7.76
CA ASP A 582 2.91 46.57 -8.10
C ASP A 582 2.01 45.49 -7.50
N ALA A 583 0.72 45.77 -7.33
CA ALA A 583 -0.25 44.83 -6.80
C ALA A 583 -0.40 43.56 -7.68
N LYS A 584 0.00 43.63 -8.95
CA LYS A 584 -0.07 42.51 -9.91
C LYS A 584 1.28 41.88 -10.23
N ARG A 585 2.40 42.58 -9.98
CA ARG A 585 3.72 42.08 -10.35
C ARG A 585 4.84 42.63 -9.48
N ILE A 586 5.86 41.81 -9.27
CA ILE A 586 7.10 42.17 -8.59
C ILE A 586 8.26 41.94 -9.56
N VAL A 587 9.17 42.90 -9.64
CA VAL A 587 10.34 42.87 -10.53
C VAL A 587 11.60 42.90 -9.68
N ILE A 588 12.44 41.88 -9.83
CA ILE A 588 13.67 41.70 -9.06
C ILE A 588 14.86 41.75 -10.01
N ARG A 589 15.82 42.62 -9.71
CA ARG A 589 17.09 42.67 -10.42
C ARG A 589 18.09 41.75 -9.75
N ALA A 590 18.53 40.70 -10.45
CA ALA A 590 19.46 39.71 -9.92
C ALA A 590 20.85 40.36 -9.68
N SER A 591 21.43 40.15 -8.50
CA SER A 591 22.67 40.82 -8.08
C SER A 591 23.96 40.05 -8.40
N LYS A 592 23.90 38.72 -8.59
CA LYS A 592 25.08 37.84 -8.75
C LYS A 592 25.27 37.21 -10.13
N GLU A 593 24.44 37.53 -11.12
CA GLU A 593 24.47 36.83 -12.41
C GLU A 593 25.55 37.38 -13.35
N LYS A 594 26.52 36.54 -13.72
CA LYS A 594 27.63 36.88 -14.65
C LYS A 594 27.38 36.43 -16.09
N ASP A 595 26.27 35.76 -16.35
CA ASP A 595 25.96 35.14 -17.64
C ASP A 595 25.15 36.13 -18.51
N LEU A 596 25.80 36.73 -19.50
CA LEU A 596 25.22 37.75 -20.40
C LEU A 596 24.09 37.21 -21.30
N THR A 597 23.89 35.90 -21.35
CA THR A 597 22.83 35.26 -22.15
C THR A 597 21.47 35.24 -21.46
N LYS A 598 21.42 35.46 -20.13
CA LYS A 598 20.19 35.42 -19.34
C LYS A 598 19.72 36.82 -18.98
N SER A 599 18.40 37.00 -18.89
CA SER A 599 17.82 38.24 -18.38
C SER A 599 18.32 38.49 -16.95
N SER A 600 18.85 39.69 -16.73
CA SER A 600 19.28 40.20 -15.42
C SER A 600 18.11 40.52 -14.48
N VAL A 601 16.88 40.38 -14.97
CA VAL A 601 15.65 40.72 -14.25
C VAL A 601 14.71 39.51 -14.22
N ASP A 602 14.19 39.21 -13.03
CA ASP A 602 13.07 38.28 -12.80
C ASP A 602 11.77 39.05 -12.65
N ILE A 603 10.73 38.59 -13.34
CA ILE A 603 9.38 39.15 -13.24
C ILE A 603 8.47 38.07 -12.63
N TYR A 604 7.82 38.43 -11.53
CA TYR A 604 6.86 37.60 -10.81
C TYR A 604 5.47 38.19 -11.00
N ASN A 605 4.57 37.44 -11.64
CA ASN A 605 3.16 37.84 -11.77
C ASN A 605 2.34 37.23 -10.63
N LEU A 606 1.58 38.08 -9.94
CA LEU A 606 0.78 37.69 -8.78
C LEU A 606 -0.63 37.28 -9.22
N LEU A 607 -1.19 36.28 -8.55
CA LEU A 607 -2.58 35.84 -8.73
C LEU A 607 -3.52 36.81 -8.00
N LYS A 608 -4.52 37.34 -8.70
CA LYS A 608 -5.48 38.31 -8.14
C LYS A 608 -6.90 37.81 -8.28
N PHE A 609 -7.61 37.74 -7.16
CA PHE A 609 -9.04 37.43 -7.07
C PHE A 609 -9.49 36.27 -7.98
N GLN A 610 -8.76 35.16 -7.91
CA GLN A 610 -9.10 33.94 -8.65
C GLN A 610 -9.99 33.03 -7.81
N ARG A 611 -10.94 32.37 -8.47
CA ARG A 611 -11.82 31.37 -7.85
C ARG A 611 -11.05 30.07 -7.59
N SER A 612 -11.17 29.54 -6.37
CA SER A 612 -10.73 28.18 -6.04
C SER A 612 -11.81 27.13 -6.35
N ASN A 613 -11.45 25.84 -6.29
CA ASN A 613 -12.42 24.74 -6.44
C ASN A 613 -13.59 24.82 -5.43
N GLN A 614 -13.36 25.35 -4.23
CA GLN A 614 -14.36 25.50 -3.17
C GLN A 614 -15.02 26.90 -3.16
N SER A 615 -14.90 27.66 -4.25
CA SER A 615 -15.48 29.01 -4.40
C SER A 615 -14.95 30.02 -3.37
N THR A 616 -13.76 29.78 -2.82
CA THR A 616 -13.00 30.74 -2.00
C THR A 616 -12.13 31.63 -2.90
N CYS A 617 -11.67 32.75 -2.37
CA CYS A 617 -10.82 33.70 -3.10
C CYS A 617 -9.32 33.38 -2.92
N ILE A 618 -8.62 33.21 -4.05
CA ILE A 618 -7.16 33.16 -4.12
C ILE A 618 -6.66 34.55 -4.54
N ASN A 619 -5.95 35.21 -3.64
CA ASN A 619 -5.39 36.53 -3.87
C ASN A 619 -4.00 36.62 -3.23
N GLN A 620 -3.04 37.13 -4.01
CA GLN A 620 -1.68 37.38 -3.55
C GLN A 620 -1.42 38.86 -3.35
N THR A 621 -0.66 39.19 -2.31
CA THR A 621 -0.30 40.56 -1.92
C THR A 621 1.20 40.71 -1.76
N PRO A 622 1.82 41.73 -2.37
CA PRO A 622 3.26 41.96 -2.22
C PRO A 622 3.61 42.36 -0.78
N LEU A 623 4.70 41.82 -0.26
CA LEU A 623 5.23 42.14 1.08
C LEU A 623 6.40 43.13 1.02
N VAL A 624 7.23 42.97 -0.01
CA VAL A 624 8.48 43.72 -0.19
C VAL A 624 8.23 45.13 -0.73
N ARG A 625 9.18 46.02 -0.50
CA ARG A 625 9.20 47.39 -1.02
C ARG A 625 10.32 47.55 -2.05
N VAL A 626 10.19 48.60 -2.88
CA VAL A 626 11.23 48.95 -3.86
C VAL A 626 12.51 49.32 -3.12
N GLY A 627 13.63 48.70 -3.52
CA GLY A 627 14.95 48.89 -2.92
C GLY A 627 15.32 47.83 -1.89
N ASP A 628 14.41 46.94 -1.48
CA ASP A 628 14.74 45.86 -0.54
C ASP A 628 15.70 44.85 -1.19
N GLU A 629 16.66 44.35 -0.40
CA GLU A 629 17.54 43.24 -0.79
C GLU A 629 16.90 41.91 -0.38
N VAL A 630 16.78 40.98 -1.31
CA VAL A 630 16.18 39.66 -1.08
C VAL A 630 17.16 38.55 -1.46
N LYS A 631 17.09 37.44 -0.74
CA LYS A 631 17.83 36.22 -1.04
C LYS A 631 16.95 35.20 -1.74
N ALA A 632 17.57 34.28 -2.45
CA ALA A 632 16.88 33.12 -2.99
C ALA A 632 16.19 32.34 -1.85
N GLY A 633 14.88 32.14 -1.98
CA GLY A 633 14.03 31.50 -0.97
C GLY A 633 13.21 32.46 -0.11
N ASP A 634 13.51 33.76 -0.10
CA ASP A 634 12.75 34.73 0.68
C ASP A 634 11.35 34.93 0.08
N ILE A 635 10.33 35.02 0.95
CA ILE A 635 8.93 35.22 0.53
C ILE A 635 8.72 36.69 0.18
N ILE A 636 8.33 36.95 -1.07
CA ILE A 636 8.14 38.30 -1.63
C ILE A 636 6.67 38.71 -1.73
N ALA A 637 5.76 37.73 -1.75
CA ALA A 637 4.32 37.97 -1.73
C ALA A 637 3.60 36.89 -0.92
N ASP A 638 2.67 37.33 -0.09
CA ASP A 638 1.74 36.46 0.63
C ASP A 638 0.62 35.98 -0.30
N GLY A 639 0.09 34.81 0.01
CA GLY A 639 -1.09 34.23 -0.62
C GLY A 639 -2.32 34.25 0.29
N PRO A 640 -3.36 33.46 -0.04
CA PRO A 640 -4.52 33.31 0.84
C PRO A 640 -4.12 32.60 2.15
N SER A 641 -4.64 33.07 3.28
CA SER A 641 -4.35 32.52 4.62
C SER A 641 -2.85 32.49 4.96
N THR A 642 -2.12 33.54 4.59
CA THR A 642 -0.72 33.75 5.00
C THR A 642 -0.50 35.20 5.41
N ASP A 643 0.40 35.42 6.36
CA ASP A 643 0.77 36.73 6.88
C ASP A 643 2.28 36.77 7.14
N LEU A 644 2.98 37.69 6.50
CA LEU A 644 4.44 37.87 6.58
C LEU A 644 5.23 36.58 6.28
N GLY A 645 4.73 35.76 5.36
CA GLY A 645 5.34 34.49 4.98
C GLY A 645 5.06 33.32 5.93
N GLU A 646 4.24 33.51 6.97
CA GLU A 646 3.74 32.43 7.83
C GLU A 646 2.32 32.01 7.45
N LEU A 647 1.97 30.77 7.73
CA LEU A 647 0.61 30.27 7.58
C LEU A 647 -0.30 30.92 8.63
N ALA A 648 -1.32 31.65 8.15
CA ALA A 648 -2.29 32.37 8.95
C ALA A 648 -3.70 31.88 8.58
N VAL A 649 -4.10 30.73 9.14
CA VAL A 649 -5.36 30.06 8.82
C VAL A 649 -6.58 30.86 9.33
N GLY A 650 -6.40 31.70 10.34
CA GLY A 650 -7.46 32.48 10.96
C GLY A 650 -6.94 33.79 11.56
N LYS A 651 -7.45 34.15 12.74
CA LYS A 651 -7.11 35.39 13.44
C LYS A 651 -7.11 35.20 14.95
N ASN A 652 -6.21 35.90 15.64
CA ASN A 652 -6.11 35.86 17.09
C ASN A 652 -7.22 36.73 17.73
N VAL A 653 -7.90 36.23 18.75
CA VAL A 653 -8.95 36.97 19.46
C VAL A 653 -8.82 36.83 20.98
N LEU A 654 -9.32 37.83 21.71
CA LEU A 654 -9.38 37.76 23.18
C LEU A 654 -10.54 36.85 23.60
N VAL A 655 -10.23 35.76 24.29
CA VAL A 655 -11.20 34.77 24.77
C VAL A 655 -11.20 34.74 26.29
N ALA A 656 -12.39 34.66 26.89
CA ALA A 656 -12.56 34.44 28.33
C ALA A 656 -13.38 33.17 28.57
N PHE A 657 -12.85 32.27 29.41
CA PHE A 657 -13.54 31.05 29.82
C PHE A 657 -14.40 31.34 31.05
N MET A 658 -15.70 31.59 30.84
CA MET A 658 -16.68 31.74 31.91
C MET A 658 -18.09 31.41 31.41
N PRO A 659 -18.98 30.86 32.25
CA PRO A 659 -20.39 30.74 31.88
C PRO A 659 -21.01 32.13 31.75
N TRP A 660 -21.72 32.39 30.66
CA TRP A 660 -22.35 33.69 30.41
C TRP A 660 -23.82 33.55 30.08
N ASN A 661 -24.67 33.68 31.11
CA ASN A 661 -26.14 33.64 31.01
C ASN A 661 -26.71 32.46 30.19
N GLY A 662 -25.97 31.34 30.11
CA GLY A 662 -26.34 30.17 29.31
C GLY A 662 -26.17 30.33 27.79
N PHE A 663 -25.65 31.45 27.28
CA PHE A 663 -25.43 31.62 25.83
C PHE A 663 -24.29 30.75 25.29
N ASN A 664 -23.34 30.39 26.14
CA ASN A 664 -22.28 29.44 25.84
C ASN A 664 -22.57 28.05 26.41
N TYR A 665 -23.84 27.63 26.41
CA TYR A 665 -24.23 26.28 26.77
C TYR A 665 -23.73 25.27 25.71
N GLU A 666 -23.30 24.09 26.17
CA GLU A 666 -22.57 23.09 25.37
C GLU A 666 -21.31 23.69 24.72
N ASP A 667 -21.21 23.63 23.39
CA ASP A 667 -20.07 24.12 22.60
C ASP A 667 -20.40 25.45 21.88
N SER A 668 -21.44 26.16 22.32
CA SER A 668 -21.86 27.43 21.71
C SER A 668 -20.87 28.56 22.04
N ILE A 669 -20.59 29.42 21.06
CA ILE A 669 -19.67 30.55 21.21
C ILE A 669 -20.46 31.85 21.23
N LEU A 670 -20.26 32.66 22.29
CA LEU A 670 -20.76 34.03 22.35
C LEU A 670 -19.72 34.98 21.76
N ILE A 671 -20.12 35.77 20.77
CA ILE A 671 -19.23 36.67 20.03
C ILE A 671 -19.62 38.12 20.34
N SER A 672 -18.61 38.98 20.52
CA SER A 672 -18.81 40.43 20.65
C SER A 672 -19.19 41.06 19.31
N GLU A 673 -20.10 42.03 19.33
CA GLU A 673 -20.45 42.85 18.14
C GLU A 673 -19.21 43.49 17.49
N ARG A 674 -18.17 43.78 18.27
CA ARG A 674 -16.90 44.31 17.77
C ARG A 674 -16.26 43.42 16.70
N ILE A 675 -16.38 42.10 16.81
CA ILE A 675 -15.81 41.15 15.85
C ILE A 675 -16.45 41.31 14.48
N VAL A 676 -17.75 41.62 14.43
CA VAL A 676 -18.48 41.89 13.19
C VAL A 676 -18.12 43.27 12.66
N ARG A 677 -18.11 44.30 13.53
CA ARG A 677 -17.81 45.68 13.14
C ARG A 677 -16.40 45.84 12.55
N ASP A 678 -15.43 45.11 13.07
CA ASP A 678 -14.02 45.20 12.66
C ASP A 678 -13.68 44.22 11.50
N ASP A 679 -14.69 43.58 10.88
CA ASP A 679 -14.54 42.61 9.77
C ASP A 679 -13.53 41.50 10.07
N VAL A 680 -13.50 41.01 11.33
CA VAL A 680 -12.46 40.08 11.80
C VAL A 680 -12.54 38.74 11.08
N TYR A 681 -13.75 38.21 10.85
CA TYR A 681 -14.00 36.91 10.22
C TYR A 681 -14.67 37.03 8.83
N THR A 682 -14.58 38.19 8.19
CA THR A 682 -15.15 38.40 6.84
C THR A 682 -14.31 37.68 5.79
N SER A 683 -14.93 36.83 4.97
CA SER A 683 -14.30 36.06 3.88
C SER A 683 -14.83 36.51 2.51
N LEU A 684 -14.06 36.23 1.45
CA LEU A 684 -14.45 36.51 0.07
C LEU A 684 -14.76 35.19 -0.67
N HIS A 685 -15.94 35.14 -1.28
CA HIS A 685 -16.40 34.00 -2.06
C HIS A 685 -16.60 34.40 -3.52
N LEU A 686 -16.21 33.51 -4.43
CA LEU A 686 -16.29 33.71 -5.88
C LEU A 686 -17.08 32.55 -6.49
N GLU A 687 -18.27 32.86 -6.98
CA GLU A 687 -19.14 31.90 -7.65
C GLU A 687 -19.08 32.12 -9.16
N GLU A 688 -19.11 31.03 -9.92
CA GLU A 688 -19.12 31.06 -11.37
C GLU A 688 -20.46 30.51 -11.86
N PHE A 689 -21.19 31.37 -12.57
CA PHE A 689 -22.44 31.00 -13.22
C PHE A 689 -22.19 30.93 -14.73
N SER A 690 -22.65 29.85 -15.36
CA SER A 690 -22.47 29.65 -16.79
C SER A 690 -23.81 29.41 -17.47
N VAL A 691 -24.08 30.16 -18.54
CA VAL A 691 -25.20 29.91 -19.44
C VAL A 691 -24.67 29.59 -20.84
N MET A 692 -25.33 28.67 -21.52
CA MET A 692 -25.03 28.33 -22.92
C MET A 692 -26.26 28.59 -23.77
N ALA A 693 -26.06 29.29 -24.88
CA ALA A 693 -27.00 29.38 -25.98
C ALA A 693 -26.78 28.17 -26.91
N ARG A 694 -27.86 27.47 -27.27
CA ARG A 694 -27.81 26.25 -28.09
C ARG A 694 -28.70 26.38 -29.32
N ASP A 695 -28.34 25.65 -30.37
CA ASP A 695 -29.23 25.47 -31.50
C ASP A 695 -30.33 24.46 -31.16
N THR A 696 -31.57 24.94 -31.06
CA THR A 696 -32.74 24.08 -30.91
C THR A 696 -33.32 23.74 -32.28
N LYS A 697 -34.24 22.77 -32.31
CA LYS A 697 -34.98 22.44 -33.55
C LYS A 697 -35.86 23.58 -34.05
N LEU A 698 -36.25 24.51 -33.18
CA LEU A 698 -37.12 25.64 -33.49
C LEU A 698 -36.33 26.89 -33.91
N GLY A 699 -35.02 26.89 -33.66
CA GLY A 699 -34.12 28.00 -33.95
C GLY A 699 -32.97 28.09 -32.93
N PRO A 700 -31.96 28.93 -33.21
CA PRO A 700 -30.92 29.25 -32.24
C PRO A 700 -31.51 29.95 -31.02
N GLU A 701 -30.99 29.65 -29.83
CA GLU A 701 -31.18 30.52 -28.66
C GLU A 701 -30.28 31.75 -28.80
N ASP A 702 -30.80 32.92 -28.45
CA ASP A 702 -30.07 34.18 -28.56
C ASP A 702 -29.78 34.76 -27.16
N ILE A 703 -28.58 35.31 -27.02
CA ILE A 703 -28.22 36.14 -25.87
C ILE A 703 -28.55 37.59 -26.25
N THR A 704 -29.48 38.21 -25.54
CA THR A 704 -30.01 39.53 -25.86
C THR A 704 -30.57 40.22 -24.63
N ARG A 705 -30.57 41.55 -24.65
CA ARG A 705 -31.26 42.38 -23.66
C ARG A 705 -32.79 42.43 -23.88
N ASP A 706 -33.26 42.08 -25.08
CA ASP A 706 -34.70 42.10 -25.41
C ASP A 706 -35.41 40.85 -24.88
N ILE A 707 -35.76 40.87 -23.60
CA ILE A 707 -36.35 39.75 -22.87
C ILE A 707 -37.87 39.97 -22.69
N PRO A 708 -38.73 39.03 -23.08
CA PRO A 708 -40.18 39.21 -22.99
C PRO A 708 -40.67 39.25 -21.54
N ASN A 709 -41.60 40.15 -21.24
CA ASN A 709 -42.26 40.31 -19.94
C ASN A 709 -41.33 40.72 -18.78
N VAL A 710 -40.15 41.25 -19.07
CA VAL A 710 -39.21 41.79 -18.08
C VAL A 710 -39.25 43.32 -18.11
N GLY A 711 -39.37 43.96 -16.95
CA GLY A 711 -39.37 45.43 -16.84
C GLY A 711 -37.97 46.02 -16.95
N GLU A 712 -37.88 47.30 -17.34
CA GLU A 712 -36.59 48.04 -17.46
C GLU A 712 -35.77 48.03 -16.17
N GLU A 713 -36.40 47.94 -14.99
CA GLU A 713 -35.69 47.88 -13.70
C GLU A 713 -34.81 46.64 -13.58
N ALA A 714 -35.26 45.48 -14.08
CA ALA A 714 -34.48 44.24 -14.07
C ALA A 714 -33.40 44.22 -15.17
N LEU A 715 -33.58 45.01 -16.24
CA LEU A 715 -32.61 45.15 -17.33
C LEU A 715 -31.55 46.23 -17.06
N ARG A 716 -31.67 47.00 -15.96
CA ARG A 716 -30.80 48.15 -15.66
C ARG A 716 -29.31 47.81 -15.62
N ASN A 717 -28.98 46.58 -15.23
CA ASN A 717 -27.61 46.10 -15.05
C ASN A 717 -27.03 45.47 -16.32
N LEU A 718 -27.86 45.22 -17.35
CA LEU A 718 -27.47 44.58 -18.61
C LEU A 718 -27.00 45.61 -19.64
N ASP A 719 -25.94 45.26 -20.35
CA ASP A 719 -25.46 45.99 -21.52
C ASP A 719 -26.34 45.75 -22.76
N GLU A 720 -25.97 46.34 -23.90
CA GLU A 720 -26.70 46.18 -25.16
C GLU A 720 -26.71 44.73 -25.67
N ALA A 721 -25.73 43.91 -25.28
CA ALA A 721 -25.66 42.50 -25.63
C ALA A 721 -26.50 41.62 -24.69
N GLY A 722 -27.04 42.16 -23.61
CA GLY A 722 -27.78 41.41 -22.60
C GLY A 722 -26.88 40.76 -21.54
N ILE A 723 -25.67 41.28 -21.32
CA ILE A 723 -24.71 40.78 -20.32
C ILE A 723 -24.54 41.81 -19.21
N VAL A 724 -24.47 41.35 -17.97
CA VAL A 724 -24.24 42.23 -16.81
C VAL A 724 -22.90 42.97 -16.91
N ALA A 725 -22.92 44.27 -16.58
CA ALA A 725 -21.70 45.08 -16.58
C ALA A 725 -20.73 44.65 -15.45
N VAL A 726 -19.42 44.66 -15.76
CA VAL A 726 -18.37 44.35 -14.77
C VAL A 726 -18.39 45.41 -13.65
N GLY A 727 -18.57 44.96 -12.41
CA GLY A 727 -18.66 45.83 -11.23
C GLY A 727 -20.08 46.23 -10.82
N ALA A 728 -21.11 45.72 -11.49
CA ALA A 728 -22.49 45.90 -11.06
C ALA A 728 -22.77 45.12 -9.76
N GLU A 729 -23.47 45.78 -8.83
CA GLU A 729 -24.00 45.13 -7.63
C GLU A 729 -25.34 44.46 -7.98
N VAL A 730 -25.40 43.15 -7.74
CA VAL A 730 -26.55 42.30 -8.11
C VAL A 730 -27.16 41.67 -6.86
N HIS A 731 -28.47 41.50 -6.88
CA HIS A 731 -29.23 40.86 -5.83
C HIS A 731 -29.83 39.53 -6.32
N ALA A 732 -30.31 38.71 -5.38
CA ALA A 732 -31.01 37.48 -5.74
C ALA A 732 -32.24 37.79 -6.60
N GLY A 733 -32.27 37.24 -7.82
CA GLY A 733 -33.34 37.47 -8.79
C GLY A 733 -32.99 38.46 -9.90
N ASP A 734 -31.85 39.16 -9.81
CA ASP A 734 -31.35 39.99 -10.91
C ASP A 734 -30.85 39.09 -12.06
N ILE A 735 -31.08 39.53 -13.29
CA ILE A 735 -30.65 38.81 -14.50
C ILE A 735 -29.17 39.12 -14.76
N LEU A 736 -28.33 38.09 -14.87
CA LEU A 736 -26.91 38.23 -15.20
C LEU A 736 -26.65 38.17 -16.70
N VAL A 737 -27.36 37.27 -17.39
CA VAL A 737 -27.26 37.10 -18.84
C VAL A 737 -28.65 36.85 -19.40
N GLY A 738 -29.13 37.81 -20.20
CA GLY A 738 -30.38 37.71 -20.92
C GLY A 738 -30.32 36.63 -21.99
N LYS A 739 -31.20 35.63 -21.92
CA LYS A 739 -31.27 34.55 -22.91
C LYS A 739 -32.70 34.24 -23.30
N VAL A 740 -32.95 34.25 -24.60
CA VAL A 740 -34.25 33.93 -25.18
C VAL A 740 -34.19 32.65 -26.01
N THR A 741 -35.16 31.76 -25.78
CA THR A 741 -35.31 30.51 -26.55
C THR A 741 -36.53 30.59 -27.46
N PRO A 742 -36.40 30.27 -28.75
CA PRO A 742 -37.53 30.18 -29.66
C PRO A 742 -38.58 29.17 -29.15
N LYS A 743 -39.84 29.60 -29.10
CA LYS A 743 -40.97 28.81 -28.63
C LYS A 743 -41.94 28.57 -29.77
N GLY A 744 -42.36 27.32 -29.94
CA GLY A 744 -43.42 26.98 -30.90
C GLY A 744 -44.78 27.48 -30.42
N GLU A 745 -45.70 27.74 -31.36
CA GLU A 745 -47.06 28.14 -31.03
C GLU A 745 -47.77 27.05 -30.20
N SER A 746 -48.05 27.38 -28.93
CA SER A 746 -48.89 26.55 -28.06
C SER A 746 -50.37 26.84 -28.38
N PRO A 747 -51.24 25.81 -28.51
CA PRO A 747 -52.66 26.03 -28.73
C PRO A 747 -53.27 26.78 -27.53
N MET A 748 -53.70 28.01 -27.75
CA MET A 748 -54.29 28.88 -26.72
C MET A 748 -55.77 28.61 -26.55
N THR A 749 -56.28 28.75 -25.33
CA THR A 749 -57.72 28.65 -25.06
C THR A 749 -58.46 29.86 -25.64
N PRO A 750 -59.78 29.76 -25.92
CA PRO A 750 -60.58 30.88 -26.38
C PRO A 750 -60.50 32.12 -25.46
N GLU A 751 -60.40 31.91 -24.15
CA GLU A 751 -60.27 32.97 -23.14
C GLU A 751 -58.93 33.72 -23.28
N GLU A 752 -57.81 33.01 -23.45
CA GLU A 752 -56.48 33.60 -23.67
C GLU A 752 -56.41 34.37 -24.99
N LYS A 753 -57.05 33.83 -26.05
CA LYS A 753 -57.16 34.53 -27.34
C LYS A 753 -57.95 35.83 -27.22
N LEU A 754 -59.05 35.81 -26.46
CA LEU A 754 -59.86 37.01 -26.21
C LEU A 754 -59.07 38.05 -25.39
N LEU A 755 -58.36 37.62 -24.34
CA LEU A 755 -57.55 38.49 -23.49
C LEU A 755 -56.48 39.22 -24.32
N ARG A 756 -55.77 38.50 -25.19
CA ARG A 756 -54.77 39.10 -26.10
C ARG A 756 -55.38 40.04 -27.14
N ALA A 757 -56.55 39.71 -27.67
CA ALA A 757 -57.26 40.59 -28.60
C ALA A 757 -57.69 41.91 -27.94
N ILE A 758 -57.98 41.89 -26.63
CA ILE A 758 -58.34 43.08 -25.84
C ILE A 758 -57.12 43.94 -25.54
N PHE A 759 -56.00 43.35 -25.11
CA PHE A 759 -54.81 44.11 -24.69
C PHE A 759 -53.79 44.38 -25.82
N GLY A 760 -53.97 43.78 -27.00
CA GLY A 760 -53.06 43.93 -28.13
C GLY A 760 -51.67 43.33 -27.90
N GLU A 761 -51.50 42.50 -26.87
CA GLU A 761 -50.24 41.82 -26.58
C GLU A 761 -49.93 40.78 -27.67
N LYS A 762 -48.84 41.01 -28.41
CA LYS A 762 -48.33 40.03 -29.37
C LYS A 762 -47.84 38.79 -28.60
N ALA A 763 -48.10 37.61 -29.15
CA ALA A 763 -47.41 36.41 -28.68
C ALA A 763 -45.90 36.65 -28.82
N SER A 764 -45.14 36.60 -27.71
CA SER A 764 -43.70 36.48 -27.86
C SER A 764 -43.43 35.05 -28.36
N ASP A 765 -42.91 34.93 -29.59
CA ASP A 765 -42.44 33.67 -30.17
C ASP A 765 -41.17 33.16 -29.48
N VAL A 766 -40.76 33.83 -28.41
CA VAL A 766 -39.60 33.54 -27.59
C VAL A 766 -40.01 33.42 -26.13
N ARG A 767 -39.28 32.57 -25.41
CA ARG A 767 -39.40 32.34 -23.97
C ARG A 767 -38.15 32.85 -23.27
N ASP A 768 -38.35 33.49 -22.12
CA ASP A 768 -37.25 33.84 -21.22
C ASP A 768 -36.62 32.57 -20.59
N THR A 769 -35.31 32.45 -20.77
CA THR A 769 -34.44 31.39 -20.26
C THR A 769 -33.12 31.96 -19.73
N SER A 770 -33.18 33.21 -19.29
CA SER A 770 -32.05 33.99 -18.79
C SER A 770 -31.43 33.37 -17.53
N LEU A 771 -30.16 33.72 -17.30
CA LEU A 771 -29.38 33.32 -16.14
C LEU A 771 -29.60 34.26 -14.95
#